data_AF-A0A520V865-F1
#
_entry.id   AF-A0A520V865-F1
#
_cell.length_a   1.000
_cell.length_b   1.000
_cell.length_c   1.000
_cell.angle_alpha   90.00
_cell.angle_beta   90.00
_cell.angle_gamma   90.00
#
_symmetry.space_group_name_H-M   'P 1'
#
loop_
_entity.id
_entity.type
_entity.pdbx_description
1 polymer ?
#
loop_
_entity_poly.entity_id
_entity_poly.type
_entity_poly.pdbx_seq_one_letter_code
_entity_poly.pdbx_strand_id
1 'polypeptide(L)'
;MSRDSSSVKFVKHAYYPIIFFLPIYLLFSFFPNVVNIPLYQIPPPTFFPPFNNYWSLGNTGIESFILTVLSFIYILLNLYFTARRDSFLIKGNDIVRNYILLSFVIIFCTIWIISNFTASAFYWQFQEYHFDNLKSWLFVFLYIFLFYLAIYRDDSKSRFYSYSVLIFFCSILPVGFLQQYDLEFFAIPALGILNNVELNSLYFQYDLLIPLLIALWDKIGFEIYNFYIFLNLILFIYLIGLYKLLSFLIRNKYILILAAFTIVFLRFYLIDMKFGSVFIQYSPLRADLWLPLALAAFIYGIKSKRLFVILLIVLIFSFNMGVLYSISYFLTLFMLLLFDNKMNILKSCTLWIKQNLFKFVIFLTVFSLMYIYVYSSGDNIGTKQFFKYSIQSNKIQKFSLIWIALLFIGLLSSNIVSRISEIKKERLSVYLFLLFLTIVNFTFCFYKNTILSFISVSTSFLILLFIYIDLNLKFFKSFCEKFSKSKIIKIIPIILLLFPLAFNKYGVPTIVTNQQRFLTSNSAFKAKKINTDVAQIEALKQILLGKTKIVIYGEGSYIQYFELNIAPPNYFYFTSNIYNARDYKIFLKSKVEEGYILIFPKSKVTPWGYPRKEYFDFWNLILDDNKSFSILSKPKFDLIYHPDFHNF
;
A
#
# COMPACT_ATOMS: atom_id res chain seq x y z
N MET A 1 13.80 48.23 12.40
CA MET A 1 13.02 47.12 11.80
C MET A 1 13.96 46.08 11.20
N SER A 2 14.38 45.08 11.98
CA SER A 2 15.17 43.96 11.48
C SER A 2 14.28 43.00 10.69
N ARG A 3 14.36 43.04 9.35
CA ARG A 3 13.75 41.99 8.51
C ARG A 3 14.33 40.64 8.94
N ASP A 4 13.43 39.79 9.41
CA ASP A 4 13.72 38.48 9.98
C ASP A 4 14.52 37.63 8.97
N SER A 5 15.81 37.39 9.26
CA SER A 5 16.75 36.66 8.39
C SER A 5 16.30 35.23 8.05
N SER A 6 15.30 34.72 8.78
CA SER A 6 14.61 33.44 8.59
C SER A 6 13.71 33.44 7.34
N SER A 7 12.96 34.53 7.10
CA SER A 7 12.05 34.68 5.96
C SER A 7 12.77 34.70 4.61
N VAL A 8 13.91 35.41 4.53
CA VAL A 8 14.75 35.50 3.33
C VAL A 8 15.39 34.14 3.00
N LYS A 9 15.62 33.27 4.00
CA LYS A 9 16.13 31.92 3.79
C LYS A 9 15.04 30.99 3.24
N PHE A 10 13.83 31.00 3.81
CA PHE A 10 12.73 30.12 3.37
C PHE A 10 12.38 30.30 1.89
N VAL A 11 12.25 31.54 1.41
CA VAL A 11 11.90 31.81 0.01
C VAL A 11 12.99 31.33 -0.97
N LYS A 12 14.26 31.31 -0.54
CA LYS A 12 15.38 30.77 -1.32
C LYS A 12 15.41 29.24 -1.39
N HIS A 13 14.67 28.53 -0.53
CA HIS A 13 14.58 27.06 -0.54
C HIS A 13 13.32 26.57 -1.26
N ALA A 14 12.31 27.42 -1.41
CA ALA A 14 11.03 27.07 -2.04
C ALA A 14 11.01 27.26 -3.57
N TYR A 15 12.00 27.95 -4.14
CA TYR A 15 11.98 28.35 -5.55
C TYR A 15 11.90 27.17 -6.55
N TYR A 16 12.91 26.30 -6.57
CA TYR A 16 12.94 25.13 -7.46
C TYR A 16 11.82 24.12 -7.18
N PRO A 17 11.48 23.78 -5.92
CA PRO A 17 10.32 22.94 -5.62
C PRO A 17 9.04 23.42 -6.29
N ILE A 18 8.74 24.72 -6.22
CA ILE A 18 7.49 25.28 -6.74
C ILE A 18 7.54 25.32 -8.28
N ILE A 19 8.66 25.74 -8.88
CA ILE A 19 8.78 25.89 -10.33
C ILE A 19 8.75 24.56 -11.07
N PHE A 20 9.40 23.51 -10.54
CA PHE A 20 9.37 22.20 -11.19
C PHE A 20 8.06 21.45 -10.90
N PHE A 21 7.39 21.74 -9.78
CA PHE A 21 6.13 21.09 -9.43
C PHE A 21 4.95 21.61 -10.25
N LEU A 22 4.84 22.93 -10.44
CA LEU A 22 3.66 23.54 -11.05
C LEU A 22 3.37 23.01 -12.47
N PRO A 23 4.35 22.87 -13.39
CA PRO A 23 4.12 22.29 -14.71
C PRO A 23 3.57 20.87 -14.65
N ILE A 24 4.05 20.04 -13.72
CA ILE A 24 3.55 18.67 -13.53
C ILE A 24 2.09 18.74 -13.04
N TYR A 25 1.79 19.58 -12.05
CA TYR A 25 0.42 19.74 -11.55
C TYR A 25 -0.55 20.23 -12.63
N LEU A 26 -0.14 21.23 -13.43
CA LEU A 26 -0.95 21.78 -14.52
C LEU A 26 -1.16 20.78 -15.65
N LEU A 27 -0.13 19.98 -16.00
CA LEU A 27 -0.22 18.91 -17.00
C LEU A 27 -1.36 17.94 -16.65
N PHE A 28 -1.36 17.41 -15.43
CA PHE A 28 -2.39 16.47 -14.98
C PHE A 28 -3.76 17.14 -14.76
N SER A 29 -3.76 18.42 -14.36
CA SER A 29 -4.99 19.14 -14.07
C SER A 29 -5.75 19.62 -15.31
N PHE A 30 -5.04 20.07 -16.35
CA PHE A 30 -5.66 20.71 -17.52
C PHE A 30 -5.47 19.96 -18.83
N PHE A 31 -4.52 19.02 -18.89
CA PHE A 31 -4.23 18.25 -20.11
C PHE A 31 -4.43 16.75 -19.87
N PRO A 32 -5.61 16.30 -19.39
CA PRO A 32 -5.84 14.89 -19.09
C PRO A 32 -5.69 14.00 -20.33
N ASN A 33 -5.96 14.51 -21.54
CA ASN A 33 -5.79 13.74 -22.78
C ASN A 33 -4.31 13.42 -23.09
N VAL A 34 -3.36 14.14 -22.50
CA VAL A 34 -1.92 13.89 -22.66
C VAL A 34 -1.42 12.83 -21.69
N VAL A 35 -2.06 12.72 -20.51
CA VAL A 35 -1.61 11.83 -19.42
C VAL A 35 -2.46 10.56 -19.27
N ASN A 36 -3.72 10.60 -19.66
CA ASN A 36 -4.65 9.46 -19.68
C ASN A 36 -4.59 8.81 -21.07
N ILE A 37 -3.55 8.02 -21.29
CA ILE A 37 -3.35 7.25 -22.52
C ILE A 37 -3.81 5.81 -22.25
N PRO A 38 -5.00 5.39 -22.73
CA PRO A 38 -5.44 4.01 -22.58
C PRO A 38 -4.54 3.11 -23.43
N LEU A 39 -3.95 2.08 -22.82
CA LEU A 39 -3.18 1.06 -23.56
C LEU A 39 -4.08 0.14 -24.38
N TYR A 40 -5.34 0.02 -23.98
CA TYR A 40 -6.35 -0.85 -24.58
C TYR A 40 -7.71 -0.17 -24.58
N GLN A 41 -8.57 -0.55 -25.54
CA GLN A 41 -9.94 -0.07 -25.59
C GLN A 41 -10.71 -0.48 -24.33
N ILE A 42 -11.48 0.46 -23.78
CA ILE A 42 -12.35 0.21 -22.63
C ILE A 42 -13.49 -0.72 -23.09
N PRO A 43 -13.64 -1.91 -22.49
CA PRO A 43 -14.70 -2.82 -22.86
C PRO A 43 -16.07 -2.25 -22.42
N PRO A 44 -17.15 -2.50 -23.18
CA PRO A 44 -18.48 -2.06 -22.77
C PRO A 44 -18.90 -2.73 -21.44
N PRO A 45 -19.83 -2.14 -20.67
CA PRO A 45 -20.28 -2.70 -19.40
C PRO A 45 -20.87 -4.12 -19.55
N THR A 46 -21.31 -4.53 -20.73
CA THR A 46 -21.83 -5.88 -21.01
C THR A 46 -20.76 -6.90 -21.38
N PHE A 47 -19.49 -6.49 -21.46
CA PHE A 47 -18.40 -7.35 -21.92
C PHE A 47 -18.10 -8.48 -20.93
N PHE A 48 -18.04 -8.19 -19.64
CA PHE A 48 -17.82 -9.19 -18.61
C PHE A 48 -19.15 -9.69 -18.04
N PRO A 49 -19.16 -10.84 -17.35
CA PRO A 49 -20.33 -11.29 -16.61
C PRO A 49 -20.83 -10.19 -15.66
N PRO A 50 -22.16 -9.99 -15.54
CA PRO A 50 -22.73 -8.83 -14.86
C PRO A 50 -22.32 -8.67 -13.39
N PHE A 51 -22.04 -9.78 -12.72
CA PHE A 51 -21.53 -9.81 -11.35
C PHE A 51 -20.06 -9.39 -11.19
N ASN A 52 -19.32 -9.20 -12.29
CA ASN A 52 -17.91 -8.77 -12.30
C ASN A 52 -17.66 -7.40 -12.95
N ASN A 53 -18.71 -6.72 -13.41
CA ASN A 53 -18.59 -5.45 -14.14
C ASN A 53 -17.93 -4.30 -13.34
N TYR A 54 -17.74 -4.46 -12.04
CA TYR A 54 -17.06 -3.46 -11.22
C TYR A 54 -15.57 -3.31 -11.56
N TRP A 55 -14.94 -4.28 -12.25
CA TRP A 55 -13.54 -4.19 -12.68
C TRP A 55 -13.34 -3.50 -14.06
N SER A 56 -14.35 -3.42 -14.90
CA SER A 56 -14.15 -3.04 -16.31
C SER A 56 -14.29 -1.55 -16.62
N LEU A 57 -14.95 -0.81 -15.72
CA LEU A 57 -15.34 0.59 -15.94
C LEU A 57 -14.19 1.60 -15.68
N GLY A 58 -12.99 1.12 -15.33
CA GLY A 58 -11.93 1.96 -14.75
C GLY A 58 -10.59 1.98 -15.49
N ASN A 59 -10.49 1.52 -16.74
CA ASN A 59 -9.22 1.61 -17.48
C ASN A 59 -8.92 3.09 -17.84
N THR A 60 -8.08 3.75 -17.02
CA THR A 60 -7.61 5.13 -17.26
C THR A 60 -6.13 5.21 -17.67
N GLY A 61 -5.59 4.13 -18.23
CA GLY A 61 -4.30 4.16 -18.91
C GLY A 61 -3.06 4.20 -18.00
N ILE A 62 -1.99 4.84 -18.49
CA ILE A 62 -0.65 4.84 -17.85
C ILE A 62 -0.38 6.04 -16.94
N GLU A 63 -1.41 6.79 -16.56
CA GLU A 63 -1.30 8.07 -15.83
C GLU A 63 -0.47 7.93 -14.53
N SER A 64 -0.70 6.85 -13.78
CA SER A 64 0.04 6.56 -12.54
C SER A 64 1.54 6.27 -12.76
N PHE A 65 1.89 5.62 -13.86
CA PHE A 65 3.28 5.37 -14.26
C PHE A 65 3.96 6.68 -14.69
N ILE A 66 3.28 7.49 -15.50
CA ILE A 66 3.78 8.81 -15.93
C ILE A 66 4.06 9.68 -14.70
N LEU A 67 3.13 9.75 -13.74
CA LEU A 67 3.31 10.54 -12.53
C LEU A 67 4.45 10.03 -11.65
N THR A 68 4.64 8.71 -11.57
CA THR A 68 5.79 8.10 -10.88
C THR A 68 7.12 8.56 -11.49
N VAL A 69 7.25 8.46 -12.82
CA VAL A 69 8.46 8.87 -13.54
C VAL A 69 8.72 10.37 -13.39
N LEU A 70 7.69 11.20 -13.58
CA LEU A 70 7.81 12.65 -13.42
C LEU A 70 8.14 13.04 -11.98
N SER A 71 7.66 12.29 -10.98
CA SER A 71 8.02 12.51 -9.57
C SER A 71 9.49 12.20 -9.30
N PHE A 72 10.06 11.15 -9.89
CA PHE A 72 11.50 10.88 -9.82
C PHE A 72 12.31 12.01 -10.45
N ILE A 73 11.95 12.41 -11.68
CA ILE A 73 12.61 13.50 -12.39
C ILE A 73 12.52 14.81 -11.59
N TYR A 74 11.34 15.12 -11.06
CA TYR A 74 11.11 16.29 -10.20
C TYR A 74 12.09 16.36 -9.04
N ILE A 75 12.23 15.28 -8.27
CA ILE A 75 13.15 15.24 -7.12
C ILE A 75 14.61 15.32 -7.56
N LEU A 76 15.00 14.65 -8.65
CA LEU A 76 16.36 14.72 -9.19
C LEU A 76 16.72 16.15 -9.61
N LEU A 77 15.87 16.80 -10.40
CA LEU A 77 16.07 18.18 -10.84
C LEU A 77 16.14 19.12 -9.64
N ASN A 78 15.23 18.95 -8.67
CA ASN A 78 15.19 19.81 -7.50
C ASN A 78 16.46 19.68 -6.65
N LEU A 79 16.92 18.45 -6.38
CA LEU A 79 18.17 18.21 -5.67
C LEU A 79 19.36 18.80 -6.44
N TYR A 80 19.44 18.57 -7.75
CA TYR A 80 20.53 19.04 -8.60
C TYR A 80 20.62 20.57 -8.66
N PHE A 81 19.53 21.25 -9.02
CA PHE A 81 19.52 22.72 -9.16
C PHE A 81 19.68 23.42 -7.82
N THR A 82 19.09 22.89 -6.75
CA THR A 82 19.29 23.45 -5.40
C THR A 82 20.75 23.34 -4.96
N ALA A 83 21.42 22.23 -5.31
CA ALA A 83 22.80 21.98 -4.88
C ALA A 83 23.83 22.69 -5.75
N ARG A 84 23.56 22.83 -7.06
CA ARG A 84 24.43 23.55 -7.99
C ARG A 84 24.48 25.04 -7.67
N ARG A 85 23.34 25.62 -7.25
CA ARG A 85 23.19 27.02 -6.82
C ARG A 85 24.16 27.96 -7.55
N ASP A 86 24.06 27.97 -8.88
CA ASP A 86 24.71 28.98 -9.70
C ASP A 86 24.13 30.34 -9.26
N SER A 87 24.97 31.17 -8.65
CA SER A 87 24.69 32.57 -8.33
C SER A 87 24.37 33.42 -9.57
N PHE A 88 24.35 32.83 -10.76
CA PHE A 88 24.07 33.49 -12.04
C PHE A 88 22.57 33.52 -12.41
N LEU A 89 21.76 32.50 -12.07
CA LEU A 89 20.31 32.51 -12.34
C LEU A 89 19.50 33.25 -11.27
N ILE A 90 20.08 33.46 -10.08
CA ILE A 90 19.46 34.13 -8.93
C ILE A 90 20.12 35.49 -8.68
N LYS A 91 20.37 36.24 -9.76
CA LYS A 91 20.72 37.68 -9.73
C LYS A 91 19.55 38.58 -10.13
N GLY A 92 18.33 38.02 -10.22
CA GLY A 92 17.10 38.79 -10.38
C GLY A 92 16.65 39.43 -9.07
N ASN A 93 15.94 40.56 -9.16
CA ASN A 93 15.37 41.28 -8.03
C ASN A 93 14.58 40.32 -7.10
N ASP A 94 15.06 40.16 -5.86
CA ASP A 94 14.49 39.23 -4.87
C ASP A 94 12.97 39.44 -4.69
N ILE A 95 12.49 40.66 -4.91
CA ILE A 95 11.08 41.05 -4.84
C ILE A 95 10.26 40.36 -5.94
N VAL A 96 10.68 40.46 -7.20
CA VAL A 96 9.98 39.87 -8.36
C VAL A 96 9.89 38.36 -8.22
N ARG A 97 10.98 37.72 -7.77
CA ARG A 97 11.01 36.28 -7.50
C ARG A 97 9.95 35.87 -6.46
N ASN A 98 9.85 36.63 -5.37
CA ASN A 98 8.89 36.33 -4.31
C ASN A 98 7.44 36.48 -4.82
N TYR A 99 7.16 37.47 -5.66
CA TYR A 99 5.85 37.62 -6.30
C TYR A 99 5.53 36.47 -7.25
N ILE A 100 6.50 36.01 -8.05
CA ILE A 100 6.31 34.83 -8.93
C ILE A 100 5.98 33.60 -8.08
N LEU A 101 6.74 33.32 -7.03
CA LEU A 101 6.48 32.17 -6.16
C LEU A 101 5.12 32.27 -5.46
N LEU A 102 4.78 33.45 -4.94
CA LEU A 102 3.48 33.68 -4.32
C LEU A 102 2.35 33.45 -5.32
N SER A 103 2.49 33.95 -6.56
CA SER A 103 1.50 33.73 -7.62
C SER A 103 1.31 32.24 -7.92
N PHE A 104 2.38 31.45 -7.98
CA PHE A 104 2.32 30.01 -8.25
C PHE A 104 1.66 29.24 -7.10
N VAL A 105 1.96 29.61 -5.85
CA VAL A 105 1.30 29.04 -4.67
C VAL A 105 -0.19 29.40 -4.66
N ILE A 106 -0.53 30.66 -4.95
CA ILE A 106 -1.93 31.10 -5.05
C ILE A 106 -2.66 30.33 -6.15
N ILE A 107 -2.07 30.19 -7.35
CA ILE A 107 -2.65 29.43 -8.47
C ILE A 107 -2.91 27.97 -8.03
N PHE A 108 -1.91 27.31 -7.46
CA PHE A 108 -2.05 25.94 -6.96
C PHE A 108 -3.17 25.83 -5.92
N CYS A 109 -3.13 26.65 -4.87
CA CYS A 109 -4.13 26.63 -3.80
C CYS A 109 -5.53 26.92 -4.32
N THR A 110 -5.69 27.92 -5.17
CA THR A 110 -6.98 28.27 -5.78
C THR A 110 -7.54 27.10 -6.59
N ILE A 111 -6.76 26.48 -7.48
CA ILE A 111 -7.22 25.33 -8.26
C ILE A 111 -7.56 24.16 -7.34
N TRP A 112 -6.69 23.86 -6.36
CA TRP A 112 -6.86 22.72 -5.46
C TRP A 112 -8.12 22.88 -4.59
N ILE A 113 -8.33 24.06 -4.00
CA ILE A 113 -9.48 24.39 -3.13
C ILE A 113 -10.78 24.41 -3.94
N ILE A 114 -10.82 25.08 -5.10
CA ILE A 114 -12.03 25.12 -5.95
C ILE A 114 -12.39 23.70 -6.42
N SER A 115 -11.38 22.91 -6.81
CA SER A 115 -11.59 21.50 -7.21
C SER A 115 -12.10 20.64 -6.05
N ASN A 116 -11.73 20.98 -4.81
CA ASN A 116 -12.19 20.27 -3.61
C ASN A 116 -13.66 20.62 -3.30
N PHE A 117 -14.02 21.90 -3.32
CA PHE A 117 -15.41 22.35 -3.08
C PHE A 117 -16.41 21.79 -4.10
N THR A 118 -15.98 21.64 -5.35
CA THR A 118 -16.81 21.05 -6.41
C THR A 118 -16.95 19.52 -6.30
N ALA A 119 -16.10 18.86 -5.52
CA ALA A 119 -16.08 17.41 -5.36
C ALA A 119 -16.94 16.91 -4.16
N SER A 120 -18.12 17.53 -3.97
CA SER A 120 -19.04 17.40 -2.81
C SER A 120 -19.42 15.97 -2.37
N ALA A 121 -19.00 14.93 -3.08
CA ALA A 121 -19.27 13.52 -2.81
C ALA A 121 -18.06 12.70 -2.29
N PHE A 122 -16.86 13.29 -2.09
CA PHE A 122 -15.67 12.51 -1.75
C PHE A 122 -15.48 12.24 -0.24
N TYR A 123 -16.00 11.08 0.21
CA TYR A 123 -15.43 10.16 1.20
C TYR A 123 -14.75 10.72 2.48
N TRP A 124 -15.31 11.70 3.17
CA TRP A 124 -15.17 11.83 4.64
C TRP A 124 -16.37 12.60 5.19
N GLN A 125 -17.46 11.88 5.44
CA GLN A 125 -18.53 12.41 6.28
C GLN A 125 -18.13 12.19 7.74
N PHE A 126 -17.37 13.13 8.31
CA PHE A 126 -17.24 13.27 9.76
C PHE A 126 -18.55 13.85 10.32
N GLN A 127 -19.65 13.13 10.15
CA GLN A 127 -20.98 13.66 10.40
C GLN A 127 -21.55 13.25 11.76
N GLU A 128 -21.01 12.20 12.38
CA GLU A 128 -21.49 11.71 13.68
C GLU A 128 -20.35 11.49 14.68
N TYR A 129 -20.35 12.29 15.74
CA TYR A 129 -19.43 12.20 16.88
C TYR A 129 -20.20 11.76 18.14
N HIS A 130 -19.67 10.76 18.85
CA HIS A 130 -20.24 10.23 20.11
C HIS A 130 -19.33 10.60 21.28
N PHE A 131 -19.46 11.83 21.78
CA PHE A 131 -18.68 12.33 22.93
C PHE A 131 -19.07 11.66 24.26
N ASP A 132 -20.22 11.01 24.32
CA ASP A 132 -20.72 10.21 25.43
C ASP A 132 -20.04 8.83 25.56
N ASN A 133 -19.26 8.40 24.56
CA ASN A 133 -18.65 7.09 24.56
C ASN A 133 -17.45 6.98 25.54
N LEU A 134 -17.65 6.30 26.66
CA LEU A 134 -16.62 6.07 27.68
C LEU A 134 -15.37 5.38 27.11
N LYS A 135 -15.51 4.48 26.13
CA LYS A 135 -14.36 3.75 25.54
C LYS A 135 -13.44 4.69 24.77
N SER A 136 -13.99 5.70 24.09
CA SER A 136 -13.22 6.75 23.42
C SER A 136 -12.38 7.53 24.42
N TRP A 137 -13.00 7.96 25.52
CA TRP A 137 -12.31 8.70 26.57
C TRP A 137 -11.19 7.87 27.19
N LEU A 138 -11.46 6.61 27.56
CA LEU A 138 -10.43 5.71 28.09
C LEU A 138 -9.25 5.54 27.14
N PHE A 139 -9.51 5.38 25.84
CA PHE A 139 -8.45 5.33 24.83
C PHE A 139 -7.65 6.64 24.77
N VAL A 140 -8.33 7.79 24.71
CA VAL A 140 -7.68 9.11 24.65
C VAL A 140 -6.81 9.33 25.89
N PHE A 141 -7.33 9.00 27.08
CA PHE A 141 -6.57 9.09 28.33
C PHE A 141 -5.35 8.18 28.33
N LEU A 142 -5.50 6.91 27.93
CA LEU A 142 -4.38 5.97 27.83
C LEU A 142 -3.32 6.47 26.84
N TYR A 143 -3.73 6.90 25.65
CA TYR A 143 -2.84 7.36 24.61
C TYR A 143 -2.06 8.61 25.04
N ILE A 144 -2.76 9.60 25.60
CA ILE A 144 -2.15 10.82 26.17
C ILE A 144 -1.21 10.47 27.32
N PHE A 145 -1.61 9.55 28.20
CA PHE A 145 -0.79 9.12 29.34
C PHE A 145 0.52 8.46 28.88
N LEU A 146 0.45 7.53 27.92
CA LEU A 146 1.64 6.89 27.35
C LEU A 146 2.56 7.90 26.65
N PHE A 147 1.98 8.86 25.92
CA PHE A 147 2.72 9.94 25.27
C PHE A 147 3.41 10.85 26.30
N TYR A 148 2.68 11.23 27.35
CA TYR A 148 3.21 12.02 28.45
C TYR A 148 4.37 11.30 29.15
N LEU A 149 4.20 10.01 29.49
CA LEU A 149 5.28 9.20 30.07
C LEU A 149 6.52 9.14 29.17
N ALA A 150 6.32 9.01 27.85
CA ALA A 150 7.42 9.00 26.89
C ALA A 150 8.17 10.34 26.84
N ILE A 151 7.49 11.47 26.97
CA ILE A 151 8.14 12.80 26.97
C ILE A 151 8.74 13.14 28.33
N TYR A 152 8.10 12.73 29.42
CA TYR A 152 8.48 13.10 30.77
C TYR A 152 9.78 12.41 31.20
N ARG A 153 9.98 11.15 30.80
CA ARG A 153 11.15 10.36 31.19
C ARG A 153 12.33 10.57 30.22
N ASP A 154 13.46 10.96 30.77
CA ASP A 154 14.65 11.30 29.98
C ASP A 154 15.43 10.08 29.45
N ASP A 155 15.16 8.89 29.99
CA ASP A 155 15.80 7.63 29.61
C ASP A 155 15.21 7.00 28.33
N SER A 156 16.07 6.40 27.51
CA SER A 156 15.68 5.75 26.25
C SER A 156 14.88 4.46 26.46
N LYS A 157 15.17 3.68 27.51
CA LYS A 157 14.44 2.43 27.78
C LYS A 157 13.00 2.73 28.13
N SER A 158 12.74 3.74 28.96
CA SER A 158 11.36 4.08 29.29
C SER A 158 10.56 4.62 28.10
N ARG A 159 11.19 5.36 27.17
CA ARG A 159 10.51 5.79 25.93
C ARG A 159 10.13 4.61 25.07
N PHE A 160 11.06 3.68 24.91
CA PHE A 160 10.83 2.45 24.19
C PHE A 160 9.75 1.60 24.86
N TYR A 161 9.69 1.55 26.20
CA TYR A 161 8.64 0.87 26.94
C TYR A 161 7.25 1.47 26.68
N SER A 162 7.08 2.79 26.81
CA SER A 162 5.80 3.45 26.50
C SER A 162 5.35 3.19 25.07
N TYR A 163 6.29 3.21 24.13
CA TYR A 163 6.03 2.87 22.74
C TYR A 163 5.68 1.40 22.56
N SER A 164 6.39 0.49 23.23
CA SER A 164 6.16 -0.96 23.19
C SER A 164 4.77 -1.33 23.71
N VAL A 165 4.34 -0.70 24.80
CA VAL A 165 2.98 -0.85 25.33
C VAL A 165 1.95 -0.38 24.30
N LEU A 166 2.14 0.79 23.69
CA LEU A 166 1.24 1.29 22.65
C LEU A 166 1.13 0.29 21.49
N ILE A 167 2.25 -0.14 20.92
CA ILE A 167 2.23 -1.03 19.75
C ILE A 167 1.72 -2.42 20.08
N PHE A 168 1.87 -2.90 21.32
CA PHE A 168 1.28 -4.16 21.76
C PHE A 168 -0.25 -4.13 21.61
N PHE A 169 -0.90 -3.06 22.09
CA PHE A 169 -2.34 -2.87 21.91
C PHE A 169 -2.73 -2.69 20.44
N CYS A 170 -1.87 -2.11 19.59
CA CYS A 170 -2.17 -1.91 18.17
C CYS A 170 -2.01 -3.15 17.30
N SER A 171 -1.06 -4.03 17.61
CA SER A 171 -0.60 -5.06 16.67
C SER A 171 -0.71 -6.49 17.17
N ILE A 172 -0.78 -6.73 18.50
CA ILE A 172 -0.95 -8.08 19.03
C ILE A 172 -2.43 -8.41 19.27
N LEU A 173 -3.26 -7.40 19.59
CA LEU A 173 -4.69 -7.56 19.79
C LEU A 173 -5.46 -7.34 18.48
N PRO A 174 -5.97 -8.40 17.82
CA PRO A 174 -6.60 -8.28 16.52
C PRO A 174 -7.90 -7.46 16.60
N VAL A 175 -8.13 -6.66 15.58
CA VAL A 175 -9.35 -5.86 15.43
C VAL A 175 -10.42 -6.61 14.63
N GLY A 176 -10.06 -7.70 13.99
CA GLY A 176 -10.95 -8.53 13.17
C GLY A 176 -10.21 -9.70 12.51
N PHE A 177 -10.95 -10.51 11.76
CA PHE A 177 -10.39 -11.60 10.97
C PHE A 177 -9.99 -11.15 9.56
N LEU A 178 -9.24 -12.01 8.87
CA LEU A 178 -8.91 -11.85 7.46
C LEU A 178 -10.15 -11.65 6.58
N GLN A 179 -10.09 -10.65 5.71
CA GLN A 179 -11.07 -10.49 4.63
C GLN A 179 -10.86 -11.59 3.58
N GLN A 180 -11.86 -12.46 3.46
CA GLN A 180 -11.82 -13.67 2.64
C GLN A 180 -11.54 -13.38 1.16
N TYR A 181 -12.25 -12.38 0.63
CA TYR A 181 -12.12 -11.92 -0.75
C TYR A 181 -10.68 -11.56 -1.13
N ASP A 182 -9.97 -10.81 -0.28
CA ASP A 182 -8.63 -10.31 -0.61
C ASP A 182 -7.54 -11.35 -0.36
N LEU A 183 -7.75 -12.26 0.59
CA LEU A 183 -6.79 -13.34 0.85
C LEU A 183 -6.73 -14.33 -0.31
N GLU A 184 -7.85 -14.52 -1.01
CA GLU A 184 -7.97 -15.43 -2.15
C GLU A 184 -6.92 -15.18 -3.25
N PHE A 185 -6.60 -13.91 -3.53
CA PHE A 185 -5.55 -13.52 -4.48
C PHE A 185 -4.15 -14.02 -4.12
N PHE A 186 -3.94 -14.40 -2.87
CA PHE A 186 -2.68 -14.94 -2.37
C PHE A 186 -2.77 -16.43 -2.06
N ALA A 187 -3.92 -16.89 -1.55
CA ALA A 187 -4.15 -18.25 -1.13
C ALA A 187 -4.28 -19.22 -2.32
N ILE A 188 -4.90 -18.82 -3.42
CA ILE A 188 -5.03 -19.67 -4.62
C ILE A 188 -3.66 -19.94 -5.26
N PRO A 189 -2.79 -18.94 -5.51
CA PRO A 189 -1.43 -19.22 -5.94
C PRO A 189 -0.63 -20.04 -4.92
N ALA A 190 -0.88 -19.87 -3.61
CA ALA A 190 -0.26 -20.69 -2.57
C ALA A 190 -0.64 -22.17 -2.69
N LEU A 191 -1.90 -22.50 -3.00
CA LEU A 191 -2.33 -23.88 -3.31
C LEU A 191 -1.57 -24.44 -4.51
N GLY A 192 -1.31 -23.63 -5.53
CA GLY A 192 -0.48 -24.02 -6.67
C GLY A 192 0.93 -24.44 -6.25
N ILE A 193 1.54 -23.65 -5.37
CA ILE A 193 2.87 -23.95 -4.80
C ILE A 193 2.82 -25.24 -3.96
N LEU A 194 1.78 -25.43 -3.14
CA LEU A 194 1.60 -26.63 -2.31
C LEU A 194 1.44 -27.89 -3.17
N ASN A 195 0.76 -27.78 -4.30
CA ASN A 195 0.52 -28.87 -5.25
C ASN A 195 1.66 -29.05 -6.28
N ASN A 196 2.81 -28.43 -6.06
CA ASN A 196 4.02 -28.53 -6.91
C ASN A 196 3.78 -28.15 -8.38
N VAL A 197 2.90 -27.19 -8.62
CA VAL A 197 2.67 -26.64 -9.96
C VAL A 197 3.80 -25.71 -10.35
N GLU A 198 4.21 -25.74 -11.62
CA GLU A 198 5.25 -24.85 -12.14
C GLU A 198 4.88 -23.38 -11.93
N LEU A 199 5.80 -22.59 -11.36
CA LEU A 199 5.53 -21.20 -10.99
C LEU A 199 5.13 -20.32 -12.19
N ASN A 200 5.67 -20.59 -13.38
CA ASN A 200 5.36 -19.89 -14.64
C ASN A 200 3.87 -20.01 -15.05
N SER A 201 3.17 -21.05 -14.58
CA SER A 201 1.77 -21.33 -14.90
C SER A 201 0.81 -20.68 -13.89
N LEU A 202 1.32 -20.30 -12.71
CA LEU A 202 0.55 -19.64 -11.67
C LEU A 202 0.43 -18.14 -11.94
N TYR A 203 -0.76 -17.59 -11.73
CA TYR A 203 -0.98 -16.15 -11.83
C TYR A 203 -0.78 -15.44 -10.49
N PHE A 204 0.29 -14.65 -10.39
CA PHE A 204 0.60 -13.84 -9.21
C PHE A 204 0.14 -12.38 -9.39
N GLN A 205 -1.09 -12.06 -9.02
CA GLN A 205 -1.61 -10.70 -9.15
C GLN A 205 -0.80 -9.64 -8.38
N TYR A 206 -0.26 -10.01 -7.22
CA TYR A 206 0.41 -9.09 -6.28
C TYR A 206 1.81 -9.57 -5.83
N ASP A 207 2.46 -10.42 -6.64
CA ASP A 207 3.79 -11.03 -6.43
C ASP A 207 3.83 -12.32 -5.57
N LEU A 208 5.02 -12.95 -5.53
CA LEU A 208 5.29 -14.30 -5.00
C LEU A 208 5.43 -14.37 -3.47
N LEU A 209 5.80 -13.28 -2.78
CA LEU A 209 6.16 -13.27 -1.37
C LEU A 209 5.06 -13.85 -0.47
N ILE A 210 3.87 -13.29 -0.56
CA ILE A 210 2.76 -13.65 0.34
C ILE A 210 2.24 -15.06 0.04
N PRO A 211 2.02 -15.48 -1.23
CA PRO A 211 1.66 -16.85 -1.54
C PRO A 211 2.66 -17.88 -1.00
N LEU A 212 3.96 -17.60 -1.11
CA LEU A 212 4.99 -18.46 -0.55
C LEU A 212 4.93 -18.55 0.97
N LEU A 213 4.67 -17.44 1.66
CA LEU A 213 4.50 -17.42 3.12
C LEU A 213 3.24 -18.17 3.57
N ILE A 214 2.16 -18.11 2.80
CA ILE A 214 0.95 -18.90 3.04
C ILE A 214 1.24 -20.39 2.84
N ALA A 215 1.92 -20.77 1.76
CA ALA A 215 2.29 -22.16 1.51
C ALA A 215 3.22 -22.70 2.61
N LEU A 216 4.18 -21.90 3.08
CA LEU A 216 5.04 -22.27 4.21
C LEU A 216 4.24 -22.42 5.51
N TRP A 217 3.29 -21.52 5.77
CA TRP A 217 2.40 -21.58 6.93
C TRP A 217 1.61 -22.89 6.99
N ASP A 218 1.03 -23.28 5.86
CA ASP A 218 0.28 -24.54 5.72
C ASP A 218 1.21 -25.77 5.85
N LYS A 219 2.39 -25.76 5.21
CA LYS A 219 3.39 -26.84 5.35
C LYS A 219 3.89 -27.06 6.78
N ILE A 220 3.88 -26.03 7.62
CA ILE A 220 4.23 -26.15 9.05
C ILE A 220 3.08 -26.78 9.86
N GLY A 221 1.88 -26.90 9.28
CA GLY A 221 0.70 -27.49 9.89
C GLY A 221 -0.28 -26.48 10.51
N PHE A 222 -0.13 -25.19 10.21
CA PHE A 222 -1.07 -24.18 10.68
C PHE A 222 -2.23 -24.00 9.71
N GLU A 223 -3.45 -23.93 10.23
CA GLU A 223 -4.63 -23.66 9.41
C GLU A 223 -4.58 -22.26 8.76
N ILE A 224 -5.04 -22.17 7.51
CA ILE A 224 -5.09 -20.92 6.73
C ILE A 224 -5.88 -19.80 7.42
N TYR A 225 -6.92 -20.16 8.18
CA TYR A 225 -7.75 -19.20 8.91
C TYR A 225 -6.99 -18.39 9.95
N ASN A 226 -5.88 -18.93 10.44
CA ASN A 226 -5.06 -18.33 11.50
C ASN A 226 -3.92 -17.47 10.94
N PHE A 227 -3.82 -17.31 9.62
CA PHE A 227 -2.77 -16.50 8.99
C PHE A 227 -2.80 -15.02 9.43
N TYR A 228 -3.92 -14.53 9.99
CA TYR A 228 -3.99 -13.20 10.59
C TYR A 228 -3.03 -13.01 11.76
N ILE A 229 -2.71 -14.09 12.49
CA ILE A 229 -1.76 -14.06 13.62
C ILE A 229 -0.37 -13.70 13.09
N PHE A 230 0.04 -14.33 11.98
CA PHE A 230 1.30 -14.03 11.33
C PHE A 230 1.35 -12.57 10.86
N LEU A 231 0.28 -12.07 10.24
CA LEU A 231 0.21 -10.66 9.82
C LEU A 231 0.33 -9.68 10.99
N ASN A 232 -0.32 -9.96 12.11
CA ASN A 232 -0.21 -9.17 13.35
C ASN A 232 1.21 -9.20 13.94
N LEU A 233 1.89 -10.35 13.88
CA LEU A 233 3.30 -10.43 14.28
C LEU A 233 4.21 -9.60 13.38
N ILE A 234 4.02 -9.66 12.06
CA ILE A 234 4.77 -8.83 11.11
C ILE A 234 4.53 -7.35 11.37
N LEU A 235 3.30 -6.98 11.70
CA LEU A 235 2.91 -5.62 12.05
C LEU A 235 3.62 -5.09 13.30
N PHE A 236 3.73 -5.93 14.33
CA PHE A 236 4.50 -5.65 15.53
C PHE A 236 5.99 -5.43 15.21
N ILE A 237 6.60 -6.33 14.42
CA ILE A 237 8.00 -6.22 13.98
C ILE A 237 8.22 -4.94 13.16
N TYR A 238 7.30 -4.62 12.26
CA TYR A 238 7.31 -3.41 11.47
C TYR A 238 7.34 -2.16 12.35
N LEU A 239 6.49 -2.10 13.38
CA LEU A 239 6.43 -0.97 14.31
C LEU A 239 7.70 -0.80 15.15
N ILE A 240 8.31 -1.90 15.60
CA ILE A 240 9.61 -1.86 16.27
C ILE A 240 10.68 -1.32 15.33
N GLY A 241 10.72 -1.83 14.10
CA GLY A 241 11.64 -1.37 13.05
C GLY A 241 11.47 0.12 12.75
N LEU A 242 10.23 0.60 12.69
CA LEU A 242 9.88 1.99 12.48
C LEU A 242 10.44 2.88 13.58
N TYR A 243 10.25 2.54 14.85
CA TYR A 243 10.82 3.30 15.98
C TYR A 243 12.34 3.34 15.93
N LYS A 244 12.98 2.21 15.63
CA LYS A 244 14.44 2.14 15.48
C LYS A 244 14.92 3.08 14.37
N LEU A 245 14.27 3.07 13.21
CA LEU A 245 14.59 3.97 12.11
C LEU A 245 14.39 5.43 12.51
N LEU A 246 13.24 5.78 13.09
CA LEU A 246 12.94 7.14 13.56
C LEU A 246 14.00 7.64 14.56
N SER A 247 14.43 6.80 15.50
CA SER A 247 15.43 7.15 16.52
C SER A 247 16.80 7.47 15.92
N PHE A 248 17.13 6.88 14.77
CA PHE A 248 18.34 7.20 14.03
C PHE A 248 18.21 8.52 13.28
N LEU A 249 17.05 8.77 12.66
CA LEU A 249 16.81 9.91 11.76
C LEU A 249 16.52 11.21 12.52
N ILE A 250 15.70 11.17 13.56
CA ILE A 250 15.24 12.37 14.28
C ILE A 250 16.14 12.62 15.49
N ARG A 251 16.73 13.83 15.57
CA ARG A 251 17.63 14.20 16.67
C ARG A 251 16.85 14.61 17.92
N ASN A 252 15.79 15.39 17.74
CA ASN A 252 15.04 15.91 18.87
C ASN A 252 14.15 14.84 19.51
N LYS A 253 14.31 14.61 20.82
CA LYS A 253 13.55 13.60 21.58
C LYS A 253 12.04 13.81 21.48
N TYR A 254 11.56 15.05 21.58
CA TYR A 254 10.13 15.35 21.52
C TYR A 254 9.56 15.10 20.13
N ILE A 255 10.25 15.55 19.07
CA ILE A 255 9.84 15.29 17.68
C ILE A 255 9.84 13.79 17.39
N LEU A 256 10.82 13.03 17.90
CA LEU A 256 10.87 11.58 17.75
C LEU A 256 9.61 10.92 18.34
N ILE A 257 9.25 11.28 19.56
CA ILE A 257 8.07 10.71 20.23
C ILE A 257 6.79 11.14 19.52
N LEU A 258 6.68 12.43 19.16
CA LEU A 258 5.55 12.95 18.40
C LEU A 258 5.40 12.21 17.08
N ALA A 259 6.48 12.01 16.33
CA ALA A 259 6.49 11.26 15.09
C ALA A 259 6.01 9.82 15.29
N ALA A 260 6.59 9.11 16.26
CA ALA A 260 6.28 7.72 16.52
C ALA A 260 4.79 7.53 16.89
N PHE A 261 4.27 8.38 17.77
CA PHE A 261 2.85 8.33 18.18
C PHE A 261 1.95 8.72 17.00
N THR A 262 2.19 9.86 16.35
CA THR A 262 1.37 10.31 15.21
C THR A 262 1.30 9.28 14.09
N ILE A 263 2.43 8.65 13.74
CA ILE A 263 2.45 7.60 12.71
C ILE A 263 1.65 6.39 13.16
N VAL A 264 1.80 5.93 14.41
CA VAL A 264 1.00 4.81 14.92
C VAL A 264 -0.50 5.15 14.86
N PHE A 265 -0.89 6.37 15.24
CA PHE A 265 -2.28 6.78 15.20
C PHE A 265 -2.87 6.81 13.78
N LEU A 266 -2.18 7.50 12.87
CA LEU A 266 -2.63 7.64 11.48
C LEU A 266 -2.54 6.34 10.68
N ARG A 267 -1.61 5.44 11.01
CA ARG A 267 -1.41 4.19 10.29
C ARG A 267 -2.35 3.09 10.78
N PHE A 268 -2.47 2.92 12.09
CA PHE A 268 -3.23 1.82 12.67
C PHE A 268 -4.68 2.20 12.86
N TYR A 269 -4.90 3.22 13.69
CA TYR A 269 -6.25 3.55 14.10
C TYR A 269 -7.07 4.16 12.96
N LEU A 270 -6.47 4.78 11.96
CA LEU A 270 -7.22 5.35 10.83
C LEU A 270 -7.54 4.33 9.72
N ILE A 271 -6.64 3.38 9.45
CA ILE A 271 -6.82 2.36 8.39
C ILE A 271 -7.76 1.26 8.88
N ASP A 272 -7.59 0.85 10.14
CA ASP A 272 -8.38 -0.23 10.73
C ASP A 272 -9.87 0.11 10.85
N MET A 273 -10.23 1.39 10.88
CA MET A 273 -11.63 1.86 10.90
C MET A 273 -12.46 1.37 9.73
N LYS A 274 -11.85 1.10 8.56
CA LYS A 274 -12.58 0.73 7.34
C LYS A 274 -12.22 -0.66 6.80
N PHE A 275 -11.00 -1.17 7.04
CA PHE A 275 -10.52 -2.43 6.45
C PHE A 275 -9.96 -3.43 7.47
N GLY A 276 -9.66 -3.00 8.71
CA GLY A 276 -8.94 -3.80 9.71
C GLY A 276 -7.43 -3.93 9.46
N SER A 277 -6.67 -4.18 10.52
CA SER A 277 -5.18 -4.28 10.54
C SER A 277 -4.65 -5.49 9.81
N VAL A 278 -5.55 -6.41 9.48
CA VAL A 278 -5.30 -7.70 8.85
C VAL A 278 -5.65 -7.64 7.36
N PHE A 279 -5.84 -6.44 6.81
CA PHE A 279 -6.04 -6.29 5.38
C PHE A 279 -4.74 -6.55 4.61
N ILE A 280 -4.65 -7.75 4.03
CA ILE A 280 -3.40 -8.25 3.45
C ILE A 280 -2.84 -7.36 2.33
N GLN A 281 -3.69 -6.65 1.58
CA GLN A 281 -3.22 -5.74 0.53
C GLN A 281 -2.48 -4.51 1.07
N TYR A 282 -2.82 -4.06 2.28
CA TYR A 282 -2.18 -2.91 2.95
C TYR A 282 -1.19 -3.37 4.04
N SER A 283 -0.96 -4.68 4.16
CA SER A 283 -0.05 -5.24 5.15
C SER A 283 1.40 -4.78 4.91
N PRO A 284 2.25 -4.76 5.95
CA PRO A 284 3.65 -4.39 5.78
C PRO A 284 4.44 -5.29 4.81
N LEU A 285 3.99 -6.53 4.60
CA LEU A 285 4.58 -7.48 3.64
C LEU A 285 4.41 -7.04 2.19
N ARG A 286 3.55 -6.06 1.91
CA ARG A 286 3.31 -5.55 0.55
C ARG A 286 3.53 -4.05 0.45
N ALA A 287 2.85 -3.27 1.29
CA ALA A 287 2.84 -1.82 1.18
C ALA A 287 4.09 -1.17 1.81
N ASP A 288 4.79 -1.85 2.72
CA ASP A 288 5.86 -1.26 3.53
C ASP A 288 7.24 -1.93 3.42
N LEU A 289 7.51 -2.63 2.31
CA LEU A 289 8.79 -3.28 2.04
C LEU A 289 9.98 -2.28 1.94
N TRP A 290 9.69 -0.98 1.83
CA TRP A 290 10.68 0.09 1.95
C TRP A 290 11.36 0.16 3.32
N LEU A 291 10.69 -0.23 4.42
CA LEU A 291 11.24 -0.10 5.78
C LEU A 291 12.43 -1.04 6.00
N PRO A 292 12.36 -2.35 5.67
CA PRO A 292 13.53 -3.23 5.69
C PRO A 292 14.71 -2.68 4.90
N LEU A 293 14.47 -2.07 3.72
CA LEU A 293 15.52 -1.46 2.90
C LEU A 293 16.13 -0.22 3.56
N ALA A 294 15.32 0.66 4.13
CA ALA A 294 15.79 1.85 4.85
C ALA A 294 16.58 1.46 6.11
N LEU A 295 16.13 0.43 6.85
CA LEU A 295 16.85 -0.12 7.99
C LEU A 295 18.18 -0.74 7.58
N ALA A 296 18.22 -1.52 6.49
CA ALA A 296 19.46 -2.08 5.96
C ALA A 296 20.43 -1.00 5.50
N ALA A 297 19.94 0.07 4.86
CA ALA A 297 20.76 1.22 4.49
C ALA A 297 21.33 1.94 5.71
N PHE A 298 20.56 2.04 6.80
CA PHE A 298 21.02 2.58 8.07
C PHE A 298 22.07 1.68 8.75
N ILE A 299 21.81 0.38 8.87
CA ILE A 299 22.65 -0.56 9.64
C ILE A 299 23.95 -0.89 8.89
N TYR A 300 23.87 -1.15 7.59
CA TYR A 300 25.00 -1.61 6.78
C TYR A 300 25.60 -0.52 5.89
N GLY A 301 24.88 0.59 5.68
CA GLY A 301 25.26 1.66 4.76
C GLY A 301 24.69 1.46 3.36
N ILE A 302 24.39 2.59 2.68
CA ILE A 302 23.77 2.62 1.34
C ILE A 302 24.63 1.94 0.26
N LYS A 303 25.96 1.90 0.40
CA LYS A 303 26.85 1.28 -0.59
C LYS A 303 27.11 -0.21 -0.34
N SER A 304 26.59 -0.76 0.76
CA SER A 304 26.92 -2.11 1.21
C SER A 304 26.43 -3.21 0.26
N LYS A 305 27.19 -4.31 0.20
CA LYS A 305 26.77 -5.51 -0.53
C LYS A 305 25.54 -6.15 0.11
N ARG A 306 25.40 -6.06 1.44
CA ARG A 306 24.26 -6.61 2.20
C ARG A 306 22.94 -5.95 1.82
N LEU A 307 22.90 -4.61 1.73
CA LEU A 307 21.71 -3.90 1.24
C LEU A 307 21.36 -4.33 -0.19
N PHE A 308 22.36 -4.46 -1.07
CA PHE A 308 22.13 -4.90 -2.44
C PHE A 308 21.58 -6.32 -2.52
N VAL A 309 22.06 -7.25 -1.68
CA VAL A 309 21.49 -8.61 -1.57
C VAL A 309 20.05 -8.58 -1.08
N ILE A 310 19.74 -7.77 -0.05
CA ILE A 310 18.36 -7.61 0.44
C ILE A 310 17.45 -7.07 -0.68
N LEU A 311 17.95 -6.13 -1.48
CA LEU A 311 17.22 -5.59 -2.63
C LEU A 311 16.96 -6.67 -3.70
N LEU A 312 17.92 -7.56 -3.97
CA LEU A 312 17.71 -8.71 -4.87
C LEU A 312 16.68 -9.71 -4.31
N ILE A 313 16.69 -9.94 -2.98
CA ILE A 313 15.68 -10.75 -2.30
C ILE A 313 14.29 -10.13 -2.49
N VAL A 314 14.17 -8.80 -2.32
CA VAL A 314 12.90 -8.09 -2.59
C VAL A 314 12.51 -8.19 -4.07
N LEU A 315 13.45 -8.10 -5.00
CA LEU A 315 13.20 -8.31 -6.44
C LEU A 315 12.68 -9.72 -6.76
N ILE A 316 13.16 -10.74 -6.07
CA ILE A 316 12.70 -12.12 -6.28
C ILE A 316 11.30 -12.30 -5.70
N PHE A 317 11.05 -11.84 -4.47
CA PHE A 317 9.79 -12.13 -3.79
C PHE A 317 8.68 -11.11 -4.07
N SER A 318 9.02 -9.85 -4.32
CA SER A 318 8.08 -8.79 -4.71
C SER A 318 8.61 -8.06 -5.93
N PHE A 319 8.49 -8.71 -7.08
CA PHE A 319 9.11 -8.28 -8.34
C PHE A 319 8.84 -6.82 -8.69
N ASN A 320 7.57 -6.41 -8.68
CA ASN A 320 7.19 -5.05 -9.06
C ASN A 320 7.81 -3.99 -8.13
N MET A 321 7.70 -4.19 -6.81
CA MET A 321 8.29 -3.28 -5.83
C MET A 321 9.82 -3.34 -5.86
N GLY A 322 10.41 -4.51 -6.04
CA GLY A 322 11.85 -4.70 -6.11
C GLY A 322 12.49 -3.99 -7.31
N VAL A 323 11.82 -3.96 -8.47
CA VAL A 323 12.25 -3.14 -9.61
C VAL A 323 12.26 -1.65 -9.24
N LEU A 324 11.15 -1.13 -8.71
CA LEU A 324 11.02 0.29 -8.36
C LEU A 324 11.98 0.72 -7.23
N TYR A 325 12.18 -0.14 -6.23
CA TYR A 325 13.15 0.09 -5.17
C TYR A 325 14.60 0.01 -5.68
N SER A 326 14.87 -0.82 -6.70
CA SER A 326 16.19 -0.87 -7.33
C SER A 326 16.49 0.41 -8.09
N ILE A 327 15.51 0.96 -8.81
CA ILE A 327 15.62 2.28 -9.43
C ILE A 327 15.93 3.34 -8.35
N SER A 328 15.17 3.35 -7.25
CA SER A 328 15.40 4.28 -6.12
C SER A 328 16.80 4.17 -5.52
N TYR A 329 17.30 2.95 -5.36
CA TYR A 329 18.65 2.68 -4.86
C TYR A 329 19.72 3.23 -5.80
N PHE A 330 19.61 2.95 -7.10
CA PHE A 330 20.55 3.43 -8.10
C PHE A 330 20.53 4.96 -8.26
N LEU A 331 19.35 5.58 -8.22
CA LEU A 331 19.19 7.04 -8.19
C LEU A 331 19.83 7.66 -6.95
N THR A 332 19.69 7.02 -5.78
CA THR A 332 20.34 7.48 -4.54
C THR A 332 21.86 7.46 -4.67
N LEU A 333 22.44 6.38 -5.21
CA LEU A 333 23.87 6.28 -5.44
C LEU A 333 24.37 7.34 -6.43
N PHE A 334 23.61 7.61 -7.48
CA PHE A 334 23.93 8.64 -8.46
C PHE A 334 23.92 10.04 -7.81
N MET A 335 22.90 10.37 -7.03
CA MET A 335 22.81 11.67 -6.34
C MET A 335 23.95 11.88 -5.33
N LEU A 336 24.33 10.85 -4.59
CA LEU A 336 25.47 10.93 -3.68
C LEU A 336 26.79 11.20 -4.43
N LEU A 337 26.99 10.59 -5.61
CA LEU A 337 28.16 10.88 -6.45
C LEU A 337 28.11 12.29 -7.05
N LEU A 338 26.94 12.79 -7.44
CA LEU A 338 26.78 14.18 -7.87
C LEU A 338 27.17 15.14 -6.76
N PHE A 339 26.78 14.85 -5.51
CA PHE A 339 27.14 15.66 -4.35
C PHE A 339 28.66 15.66 -4.11
N ASP A 340 29.28 14.48 -4.11
CA ASP A 340 30.73 14.32 -3.95
C ASP A 340 31.53 15.02 -5.09
N ASN A 341 30.98 15.08 -6.31
CA ASN A 341 31.62 15.69 -7.50
C ASN A 341 31.16 17.12 -7.82
N LYS A 342 30.62 17.86 -6.84
CA LYS A 342 30.19 19.26 -7.02
C LYS A 342 29.23 19.47 -8.21
N MET A 343 28.28 18.55 -8.39
CA MET A 343 27.27 18.55 -9.48
C MET A 343 27.81 18.40 -10.91
N ASN A 344 29.05 17.93 -11.11
CA ASN A 344 29.51 17.60 -12.46
C ASN A 344 28.84 16.30 -12.95
N ILE A 345 27.84 16.44 -13.84
CA ILE A 345 27.04 15.31 -14.36
C ILE A 345 27.92 14.31 -15.10
N LEU A 346 28.77 14.76 -16.03
CA LEU A 346 29.57 13.87 -16.87
C LEU A 346 30.53 13.03 -16.04
N LYS A 347 31.25 13.67 -15.10
CA LYS A 347 32.15 12.98 -14.17
C LYS A 347 31.39 12.02 -13.25
N SER A 348 30.21 12.41 -12.77
CA SER A 348 29.42 11.56 -11.88
C SER A 348 28.82 10.37 -12.61
N CYS A 349 28.36 10.54 -13.84
CA CYS A 349 27.81 9.48 -14.67
C CYS A 349 28.87 8.43 -15.00
N THR A 350 30.05 8.87 -15.48
CA THR A 350 31.18 7.97 -15.80
C THR A 350 31.63 7.17 -14.57
N LEU A 351 31.78 7.83 -13.40
CA LEU A 351 32.10 7.15 -12.15
C LEU A 351 30.98 6.21 -11.68
N TRP A 352 29.72 6.62 -11.82
CA TRP A 352 28.57 5.81 -11.42
C TRP A 352 28.49 4.52 -12.22
N ILE A 353 28.67 4.58 -13.55
CA ILE A 353 28.74 3.41 -14.42
C ILE A 353 29.89 2.51 -13.97
N LYS A 354 31.11 3.05 -13.85
CA LYS A 354 32.29 2.27 -13.46
C LYS A 354 32.13 1.56 -12.11
N GLN A 355 31.51 2.22 -11.12
CA GLN A 355 31.34 1.68 -9.77
C GLN A 355 30.17 0.70 -9.62
N ASN A 356 29.15 0.81 -10.47
CA ASN A 356 27.90 0.07 -10.31
C ASN A 356 27.58 -0.90 -11.45
N LEU A 357 28.39 -0.96 -12.51
CA LEU A 357 28.18 -1.85 -13.66
C LEU A 357 27.90 -3.29 -13.24
N PHE A 358 28.74 -3.86 -12.36
CA PHE A 358 28.55 -5.23 -11.89
C PHE A 358 27.24 -5.44 -11.13
N LYS A 359 26.86 -4.48 -10.26
CA LYS A 359 25.56 -4.52 -9.56
C LYS A 359 24.40 -4.43 -10.55
N PHE A 360 24.53 -3.58 -11.57
CA PHE A 360 23.51 -3.41 -12.60
C PHE A 360 23.34 -4.67 -13.46
N VAL A 361 24.45 -5.32 -13.85
CA VAL A 361 24.42 -6.61 -14.59
C VAL A 361 23.78 -7.72 -13.75
N ILE A 362 24.13 -7.84 -12.46
CA ILE A 362 23.48 -8.80 -11.57
C ILE A 362 21.98 -8.52 -11.47
N PHE A 363 21.61 -7.25 -11.26
CA PHE A 363 20.20 -6.85 -11.19
C PHE A 363 19.45 -7.24 -12.46
N LEU A 364 19.97 -6.91 -13.64
CA LEU A 364 19.36 -7.28 -14.92
C LEU A 364 19.26 -8.79 -15.09
N THR A 365 20.28 -9.53 -14.68
CA THR A 365 20.27 -11.00 -14.75
C THR A 365 19.16 -11.58 -13.89
N VAL A 366 19.06 -11.16 -12.62
CA VAL A 366 18.00 -11.63 -11.71
C VAL A 366 16.62 -11.19 -12.19
N PHE A 367 16.49 -9.95 -12.67
CA PHE A 367 15.26 -9.44 -13.27
C PHE A 367 14.81 -10.32 -14.44
N SER A 368 15.69 -10.60 -15.40
CA SER A 368 15.39 -11.42 -16.57
C SER A 368 15.04 -12.85 -16.17
N LEU A 369 15.77 -13.46 -15.23
CA LEU A 369 15.45 -14.80 -14.73
C LEU A 369 14.06 -14.84 -14.10
N MET A 370 13.72 -13.89 -13.23
CA MET A 370 12.40 -13.81 -12.61
C MET A 370 11.31 -13.59 -13.65
N TYR A 371 11.50 -12.64 -14.56
CA TYR A 371 10.54 -12.30 -15.59
C TYR A 371 10.23 -13.52 -16.49
N ILE A 372 11.25 -14.29 -16.86
CA ILE A 372 11.11 -15.47 -17.73
C ILE A 372 10.55 -16.67 -16.96
N TYR A 373 11.17 -17.05 -15.83
CA TYR A 373 10.88 -18.33 -15.17
C TYR A 373 9.72 -18.29 -14.17
N VAL A 374 9.40 -17.12 -13.60
CA VAL A 374 8.29 -16.99 -12.65
C VAL A 374 7.09 -16.31 -13.30
N TYR A 375 7.32 -15.29 -14.11
CA TYR A 375 6.25 -14.51 -14.73
C TYR A 375 5.99 -14.88 -16.20
N SER A 376 6.64 -15.92 -16.73
CA SER A 376 6.46 -16.43 -18.09
C SER A 376 6.59 -15.36 -19.17
N SER A 377 7.46 -14.36 -18.99
CA SER A 377 7.56 -13.20 -19.89
C SER A 377 6.25 -12.41 -20.08
N GLY A 378 5.33 -12.52 -19.12
CA GLY A 378 3.98 -11.96 -19.22
C GLY A 378 3.00 -12.82 -20.02
N ASP A 379 3.39 -14.03 -20.44
CA ASP A 379 2.57 -14.87 -21.31
C ASP A 379 1.41 -15.60 -20.63
N ASN A 380 1.40 -15.63 -19.29
CA ASN A 380 0.32 -16.22 -18.51
C ASN A 380 -1.02 -15.58 -18.91
N ILE A 381 -2.05 -16.40 -19.16
CA ILE A 381 -3.39 -15.96 -19.60
C ILE A 381 -3.95 -14.90 -18.65
N GLY A 382 -3.79 -15.11 -17.34
CA GLY A 382 -4.18 -14.15 -16.31
C GLY A 382 -3.48 -12.80 -16.46
N THR A 383 -2.17 -12.81 -16.71
CA THR A 383 -1.38 -11.61 -16.94
C THR A 383 -1.78 -10.90 -18.24
N LYS A 384 -2.01 -11.63 -19.33
CA LYS A 384 -2.47 -11.05 -20.61
C LYS A 384 -3.81 -10.35 -20.45
N GLN A 385 -4.79 -11.01 -19.81
CA GLN A 385 -6.11 -10.44 -19.60
C GLN A 385 -6.07 -9.29 -18.59
N PHE A 386 -5.28 -9.42 -17.53
CA PHE A 386 -5.11 -8.35 -16.55
C PHE A 386 -4.46 -7.11 -17.20
N PHE A 387 -3.42 -7.29 -18.01
CA PHE A 387 -2.77 -6.20 -18.73
C PHE A 387 -3.72 -5.54 -19.74
N LYS A 388 -4.54 -6.34 -20.44
CA LYS A 388 -5.50 -5.89 -21.45
C LYS A 388 -6.66 -5.08 -20.88
N TYR A 389 -7.17 -5.47 -19.71
CA TYR A 389 -8.44 -4.94 -19.19
C TYR A 389 -8.34 -4.27 -17.82
N SER A 390 -7.22 -4.41 -17.13
CA SER A 390 -7.14 -4.17 -15.68
C SER A 390 -6.00 -3.24 -15.28
N ILE A 391 -5.33 -2.53 -16.20
CA ILE A 391 -4.54 -1.35 -15.80
C ILE A 391 -5.53 -0.25 -15.40
N GLN A 392 -6.08 -0.39 -14.21
CA GLN A 392 -6.96 0.56 -13.57
C GLN A 392 -6.12 1.58 -12.81
N SER A 393 -5.51 2.56 -13.47
CA SER A 393 -5.32 3.80 -12.73
C SER A 393 -6.71 4.40 -12.50
N ASN A 394 -6.94 5.03 -11.35
CA ASN A 394 -7.94 6.06 -11.25
C ASN A 394 -7.30 7.35 -11.73
N LYS A 395 -8.05 8.16 -12.48
CA LYS A 395 -7.59 9.48 -12.89
C LYS A 395 -7.07 10.25 -11.68
N ILE A 396 -5.90 10.88 -11.78
CA ILE A 396 -5.34 11.64 -10.67
C ILE A 396 -6.18 12.91 -10.49
N GLN A 397 -6.79 13.01 -9.32
CA GLN A 397 -7.67 14.12 -8.97
C GLN A 397 -6.86 15.39 -8.71
N LYS A 398 -7.36 16.52 -9.21
CA LYS A 398 -6.76 17.85 -9.01
C LYS A 398 -6.64 18.21 -7.51
N PHE A 399 -7.63 17.80 -6.72
CA PHE A 399 -7.68 18.03 -5.28
C PHE A 399 -7.04 16.91 -4.44
N SER A 400 -6.34 15.95 -5.07
CA SER A 400 -5.70 14.85 -4.35
C SER A 400 -4.64 15.37 -3.37
N LEU A 401 -4.55 14.77 -2.17
CA LEU A 401 -3.52 15.09 -1.17
C LEU A 401 -2.10 14.78 -1.68
N ILE A 402 -1.98 13.97 -2.73
CA ILE A 402 -0.69 13.59 -3.28
C ILE A 402 0.07 14.78 -3.85
N TRP A 403 -0.64 15.78 -4.37
CA TRP A 403 -0.05 17.01 -4.86
C TRP A 403 0.62 17.81 -3.75
N ILE A 404 -0.04 17.91 -2.60
CA ILE A 404 0.51 18.55 -1.40
C ILE A 404 1.73 17.75 -0.91
N ALA A 405 1.64 16.42 -0.90
CA ALA A 405 2.73 15.56 -0.47
C ALA A 405 3.95 15.68 -1.40
N LEU A 406 3.77 15.69 -2.72
CA LEU A 406 4.86 15.85 -3.69
C LEU A 406 5.55 17.22 -3.56
N LEU A 407 4.77 18.30 -3.46
CA LEU A 407 5.32 19.64 -3.21
C LEU A 407 6.15 19.68 -1.92
N PHE A 408 5.64 19.05 -0.85
CA PHE A 408 6.34 18.96 0.42
C PHE A 408 7.65 18.17 0.32
N ILE A 409 7.67 17.01 -0.36
CA ILE A 409 8.88 16.22 -0.59
C ILE A 409 9.92 17.07 -1.34
N GLY A 410 9.47 17.88 -2.31
CA GLY A 410 10.31 18.87 -2.97
C GLY A 410 10.94 19.88 -2.00
N LEU A 411 10.12 20.54 -1.17
CA LEU A 411 10.61 21.49 -0.16
C LEU A 411 11.63 20.85 0.80
N LEU A 412 11.37 19.61 1.23
CA LEU A 412 12.29 18.86 2.07
C LEU A 412 13.60 18.54 1.34
N SER A 413 13.54 18.10 0.08
CA SER A 413 14.73 17.78 -0.71
C SER A 413 15.66 18.99 -0.84
N SER A 414 15.11 20.18 -1.09
CA SER A 414 15.88 21.44 -1.14
C SER A 414 16.45 21.81 0.22
N ASN A 415 15.71 21.59 1.30
CA ASN A 415 16.17 21.85 2.65
C ASN A 415 17.33 20.91 3.04
N ILE A 416 17.25 19.61 2.72
CA ILE A 416 18.33 18.64 2.94
C ILE A 416 19.61 19.11 2.24
N VAL A 417 19.50 19.47 0.96
CA VAL A 417 20.65 19.94 0.18
C VAL A 417 21.26 21.21 0.78
N SER A 418 20.43 22.16 1.20
CA SER A 418 20.93 23.41 1.78
C SER A 418 21.68 23.23 3.11
N ARG A 419 21.48 22.11 3.77
CA ARG A 419 22.06 21.74 5.06
C ARG A 419 23.00 20.54 4.95
N ILE A 420 23.46 20.23 3.74
CA ILE A 420 24.26 19.02 3.48
C ILE A 420 25.51 18.93 4.39
N SER A 421 26.10 20.08 4.73
CA SER A 421 27.24 20.19 5.65
C SER A 421 26.89 20.00 7.13
N GLU A 422 25.63 20.22 7.52
CA GLU A 422 25.14 20.06 8.91
C GLU A 422 24.67 18.61 9.21
N ILE A 423 24.46 17.82 8.15
CA ILE A 423 23.90 16.47 8.22
C ILE A 423 25.05 15.45 8.12
N LYS A 424 25.14 14.54 9.11
CA LYS A 424 26.10 13.42 9.07
C LYS A 424 25.91 12.60 7.79
N LYS A 425 27.02 12.16 7.17
CA LYS A 425 27.01 11.46 5.88
C LYS A 425 26.14 10.20 5.89
N GLU A 426 26.12 9.43 6.99
CA GLU A 426 25.27 8.24 7.07
C GLU A 426 23.78 8.63 7.01
N ARG A 427 23.35 9.63 7.79
CA ARG A 427 21.96 10.12 7.79
C ARG A 427 21.57 10.71 6.45
N LEU A 428 22.45 11.50 5.83
CA LEU A 428 22.20 12.08 4.51
C LEU A 428 21.87 10.99 3.49
N SER A 429 22.64 9.90 3.48
CA SER A 429 22.38 8.80 2.55
C SER A 429 21.02 8.14 2.75
N VAL A 430 20.59 7.96 4.01
CA VAL A 430 19.28 7.38 4.33
C VAL A 430 18.15 8.37 4.03
N TYR A 431 18.34 9.68 4.26
CA TYR A 431 17.36 10.71 3.88
C TYR A 431 17.10 10.70 2.38
N LEU A 432 18.16 10.71 1.56
CA LEU A 432 18.02 10.66 0.10
C LEU A 432 17.35 9.37 -0.36
N PHE A 433 17.72 8.24 0.24
CA PHE A 433 17.09 6.96 -0.10
C PHE A 433 15.59 6.98 0.25
N LEU A 434 15.22 7.49 1.42
CA LEU A 434 13.82 7.61 1.84
C LEU A 434 12.99 8.55 0.97
N LEU A 435 13.58 9.62 0.40
CA LEU A 435 12.89 10.46 -0.58
C LEU A 435 12.42 9.61 -1.77
N PHE A 436 13.34 8.84 -2.37
CA PHE A 436 13.03 8.02 -3.53
C PHE A 436 12.12 6.83 -3.19
N LEU A 437 12.36 6.14 -2.07
CA LEU A 437 11.47 5.07 -1.59
C LEU A 437 10.04 5.56 -1.34
N THR A 438 9.87 6.81 -0.89
CA THR A 438 8.54 7.40 -0.70
C THR A 438 7.82 7.62 -2.01
N ILE A 439 8.53 8.00 -3.09
CA ILE A 439 7.93 8.10 -4.43
C ILE A 439 7.44 6.73 -4.90
N VAL A 440 8.24 5.66 -4.68
CA VAL A 440 7.82 4.29 -5.02
C VAL A 440 6.56 3.87 -4.26
N ASN A 441 6.50 4.13 -2.95
CA ASN A 441 5.30 3.83 -2.17
C ASN A 441 4.07 4.61 -2.68
N PHE A 442 4.26 5.86 -3.10
CA PHE A 442 3.19 6.68 -3.67
C PHE A 442 2.69 6.16 -5.01
N THR A 443 3.45 5.34 -5.75
CA THR A 443 2.95 4.65 -6.96
C THR A 443 1.68 3.86 -6.70
N PHE A 444 1.60 3.19 -5.55
CA PHE A 444 0.39 2.49 -5.14
C PHE A 444 -0.81 3.43 -4.92
N CYS A 445 -0.56 4.63 -4.37
CA CYS A 445 -1.58 5.66 -4.23
C CYS A 445 -1.95 6.31 -5.57
N PHE A 446 -1.01 6.49 -6.49
CA PHE A 446 -1.30 7.00 -7.84
C PHE A 446 -2.27 6.08 -8.59
N TYR A 447 -2.15 4.77 -8.39
CA TYR A 447 -3.01 3.80 -9.03
C TYR A 447 -4.46 3.88 -8.52
N LYS A 448 -4.67 3.89 -7.20
CA LYS A 448 -6.02 3.89 -6.61
C LYS A 448 -6.62 5.29 -6.45
N ASN A 449 -5.80 6.34 -6.37
CA ASN A 449 -6.17 7.74 -6.15
C ASN A 449 -7.32 7.97 -5.14
N THR A 450 -7.29 7.26 -4.02
CA THR A 450 -8.20 7.50 -2.89
C THR A 450 -7.42 8.00 -1.68
N ILE A 451 -8.06 8.86 -0.86
CA ILE A 451 -7.49 9.32 0.41
C ILE A 451 -7.07 8.16 1.32
N LEU A 452 -7.83 7.06 1.27
CA LEU A 452 -7.51 5.85 2.00
C LEU A 452 -6.24 5.19 1.48
N SER A 453 -6.04 5.15 0.16
CA SER A 453 -4.79 4.64 -0.42
C SER A 453 -3.61 5.50 -0.01
N PHE A 454 -3.79 6.83 0.08
CA PHE A 454 -2.76 7.74 0.60
C PHE A 454 -2.40 7.42 2.04
N ILE A 455 -3.39 7.34 2.94
CA ILE A 455 -3.17 6.93 4.33
C ILE A 455 -2.44 5.57 4.37
N SER A 456 -2.80 4.68 3.44
CA SER A 456 -2.25 3.33 3.30
C SER A 456 -0.79 3.24 2.83
N VAL A 457 -0.17 4.35 2.42
CA VAL A 457 1.27 4.40 2.10
C VAL A 457 1.95 5.64 2.68
N SER A 458 1.26 6.38 3.55
CA SER A 458 1.71 7.68 4.07
C SER A 458 2.87 7.58 5.06
N THR A 459 3.19 6.39 5.59
CA THR A 459 4.19 6.26 6.67
C THR A 459 5.55 6.84 6.30
N SER A 460 6.08 6.49 5.12
CA SER A 460 7.38 7.00 4.67
C SER A 460 7.36 8.52 4.48
N PHE A 461 6.24 9.07 3.99
CA PHE A 461 6.03 10.51 3.89
C PHE A 461 5.95 11.21 5.25
N LEU A 462 5.26 10.63 6.23
CA LEU A 462 5.20 11.17 7.59
C LEU A 462 6.59 11.21 8.24
N ILE A 463 7.43 10.20 8.01
CA ILE A 463 8.83 10.23 8.45
C ILE A 463 9.56 11.43 7.84
N LEU A 464 9.43 11.65 6.53
CA LEU A 464 10.00 12.80 5.83
C LEU A 464 9.48 14.13 6.40
N LEU A 465 8.20 14.21 6.73
CA LEU A 465 7.59 15.37 7.39
C LEU A 465 8.26 15.67 8.73
N PHE A 466 8.44 14.66 9.59
CA PHE A 466 9.09 14.87 10.88
C PHE A 466 10.59 15.13 10.77
N ILE A 467 11.28 14.60 9.77
CA ILE A 467 12.67 14.98 9.44
C ILE A 467 12.73 16.47 9.08
N TYR A 468 11.79 16.97 8.27
CA TYR A 468 11.75 18.39 7.92
C TYR A 468 11.58 19.28 9.16
N ILE A 469 10.70 18.89 10.08
CA ILE A 469 10.46 19.63 11.34
C ILE A 469 11.73 19.59 12.20
N ASP A 470 12.40 18.44 12.34
CA ASP A 470 13.65 18.29 13.10
C ASP A 470 14.78 19.17 12.54
N LEU A 471 14.96 19.17 11.22
CA LEU A 471 15.97 20.01 10.56
C LEU A 471 15.67 21.51 10.73
N ASN A 472 14.40 21.89 10.80
CA ASN A 472 13.97 23.28 10.96
C ASN A 472 13.62 23.66 12.40
N LEU A 473 14.07 22.88 13.39
CA LEU A 473 13.69 23.08 14.78
C LEU A 473 13.97 24.50 15.27
N LYS A 474 15.04 25.18 14.85
CA LYS A 474 15.33 26.58 15.24
C LYS A 474 14.22 27.56 14.82
N PHE A 475 13.65 27.37 13.63
CA PHE A 475 12.54 28.18 13.12
C PHE A 475 11.28 27.91 13.97
N PHE A 476 10.98 26.64 14.21
CA PHE A 476 9.87 26.26 15.08
C PHE A 476 10.11 26.63 16.54
N LYS A 477 11.36 26.75 17.00
CA LYS A 477 11.69 27.11 18.37
C LYS A 477 11.26 28.54 18.69
N SER A 478 11.43 29.49 17.77
CA SER A 478 10.90 30.86 17.93
C SER A 478 9.37 30.87 18.07
N PHE A 479 8.68 30.06 17.25
CA PHE A 479 7.22 29.91 17.33
C PHE A 479 6.79 29.17 18.61
N CYS A 480 7.52 28.13 18.99
CA CYS A 480 7.24 27.27 20.14
C CYS A 480 7.69 27.87 21.48
N GLU A 481 8.67 28.78 21.52
CA GLU A 481 9.12 29.44 22.75
C GLU A 481 7.99 30.24 23.41
N LYS A 482 7.04 30.75 22.61
CA LYS A 482 5.77 31.33 23.11
C LYS A 482 4.85 30.29 23.80
N PHE A 483 4.95 29.02 23.42
CA PHE A 483 4.19 27.88 23.97
C PHE A 483 5.00 27.03 24.97
N SER A 484 6.30 27.28 25.13
CA SER A 484 7.31 26.34 25.65
C SER A 484 7.39 26.26 27.18
N LYS A 485 6.72 27.14 27.94
CA LYS A 485 6.93 27.22 29.40
C LYS A 485 6.28 26.08 30.18
N SER A 486 5.24 25.44 29.66
CA SER A 486 4.55 24.33 30.34
C SER A 486 4.72 23.00 29.60
N LYS A 487 5.09 21.95 30.34
CA LYS A 487 5.16 20.57 29.81
C LYS A 487 3.78 20.05 29.37
N ILE A 488 2.68 20.59 29.92
CA ILE A 488 1.30 20.21 29.58
C ILE A 488 0.95 20.66 28.15
N ILE A 489 1.45 21.83 27.73
CA ILE A 489 1.22 22.37 26.38
C ILE A 489 1.81 21.46 25.28
N LYS A 490 2.84 20.67 25.61
CA LYS A 490 3.45 19.70 24.67
C LYS A 490 2.52 18.54 24.29
N ILE A 491 1.42 18.34 25.00
CA ILE A 491 0.43 17.30 24.72
C ILE A 491 -0.60 17.78 23.69
N ILE A 492 -0.77 19.10 23.52
CA ILE A 492 -1.79 19.69 22.64
C ILE A 492 -1.78 19.11 21.22
N PRO A 493 -0.62 18.92 20.54
CA PRO A 493 -0.61 18.34 19.21
C PRO A 493 -1.22 16.93 19.14
N ILE A 494 -1.02 16.12 20.19
CA ILE A 494 -1.64 14.79 20.29
C ILE A 494 -3.14 14.91 20.58
N ILE A 495 -3.56 15.82 21.45
CA ILE A 495 -5.00 16.04 21.70
C ILE A 495 -5.72 16.43 20.41
N LEU A 496 -5.17 17.38 19.64
CA LEU A 496 -5.72 17.81 18.36
C LEU A 496 -5.75 16.68 17.33
N LEU A 497 -4.73 15.82 17.32
CA LEU A 497 -4.68 14.65 16.45
C LEU A 497 -5.77 13.62 16.82
N LEU A 498 -5.97 13.37 18.11
CA LEU A 498 -6.90 12.35 18.61
C LEU A 498 -8.36 12.76 18.41
N PHE A 499 -8.69 14.04 18.63
CA PHE A 499 -10.06 14.55 18.69
C PHE A 499 -10.97 14.17 17.51
N PRO A 500 -10.58 14.36 16.22
CA PRO A 500 -11.47 14.09 15.09
C PRO A 500 -11.80 12.60 14.88
N LEU A 501 -11.06 11.68 15.50
CA LEU A 501 -11.13 10.24 15.18
C LEU A 501 -11.42 9.36 16.41
N ALA A 502 -11.02 9.79 17.61
CA ALA A 502 -11.35 9.09 18.83
C ALA A 502 -12.86 9.11 19.13
N PHE A 503 -13.57 10.14 18.70
CA PHE A 503 -15.00 10.32 18.95
C PHE A 503 -15.89 10.06 17.74
N ASN A 504 -15.30 9.74 16.58
CA ASN A 504 -16.08 9.35 15.41
C ASN A 504 -16.77 8.00 15.66
N LYS A 505 -18.04 7.87 15.28
CA LYS A 505 -18.82 6.61 15.40
C LYS A 505 -18.14 5.39 14.79
N TYR A 506 -17.51 5.57 13.63
CA TYR A 506 -16.77 4.53 12.92
C TYR A 506 -15.30 4.49 13.33
N GLY A 507 -14.92 5.28 14.33
CA GLY A 507 -13.55 5.54 14.73
C GLY A 507 -12.94 4.52 15.69
N VAL A 508 -12.15 5.02 16.63
CA VAL A 508 -11.52 4.21 17.69
C VAL A 508 -12.50 3.37 18.53
N PRO A 509 -13.76 3.79 18.83
CA PRO A 509 -14.70 2.95 19.57
C PRO A 509 -14.93 1.57 18.97
N THR A 510 -15.00 1.49 17.65
CA THR A 510 -15.23 0.25 16.91
C THR A 510 -14.04 -0.68 17.07
N ILE A 511 -12.83 -0.13 16.97
CA ILE A 511 -11.57 -0.86 17.16
C ILE A 511 -11.51 -1.45 18.57
N VAL A 512 -11.70 -0.62 19.59
CA VAL A 512 -11.67 -1.05 21.01
C VAL A 512 -12.76 -2.08 21.28
N THR A 513 -13.96 -1.90 20.73
CA THR A 513 -15.07 -2.86 20.90
C THR A 513 -14.78 -4.19 20.23
N ASN A 514 -14.15 -4.19 19.05
CA ASN A 514 -13.77 -5.43 18.37
C ASN A 514 -12.65 -6.15 19.11
N GLN A 515 -11.62 -5.44 19.60
CA GLN A 515 -10.56 -6.02 20.42
C GLN A 515 -11.13 -6.62 21.72
N GLN A 516 -12.06 -5.91 22.38
CA GLN A 516 -12.76 -6.44 23.55
C GLN A 516 -13.55 -7.70 23.21
N ARG A 517 -14.33 -7.70 22.13
CA ARG A 517 -15.05 -8.90 21.66
C ARG A 517 -14.08 -10.04 21.39
N PHE A 518 -12.91 -9.74 20.84
CA PHE A 518 -11.90 -10.74 20.54
C PHE A 518 -11.38 -11.44 21.79
N LEU A 519 -11.11 -10.64 22.84
CA LEU A 519 -10.69 -11.12 24.16
C LEU A 519 -11.81 -11.88 24.90
N THR A 520 -13.03 -11.36 24.92
CA THR A 520 -14.12 -11.92 25.74
C THR A 520 -14.78 -13.15 25.12
N SER A 521 -14.83 -13.25 23.79
CA SER A 521 -15.53 -14.34 23.10
C SER A 521 -14.63 -15.52 22.72
N ASN A 522 -13.34 -15.46 23.09
CA ASN A 522 -12.30 -16.39 22.65
C ASN A 522 -12.27 -16.56 21.12
N SER A 523 -12.64 -15.51 20.38
CA SER A 523 -12.83 -15.61 18.93
C SER A 523 -11.55 -15.91 18.17
N ALA A 524 -10.39 -15.67 18.78
CA ALA A 524 -9.09 -16.10 18.27
C ALA A 524 -9.08 -17.57 17.82
N PHE A 525 -9.79 -18.43 18.55
CA PHE A 525 -9.92 -19.87 18.28
C PHE A 525 -11.16 -20.24 17.45
N LYS A 526 -11.92 -19.24 16.99
CA LYS A 526 -13.16 -19.42 16.22
C LYS A 526 -13.06 -18.92 14.79
N ALA A 527 -11.85 -18.57 14.31
CA ALA A 527 -11.62 -18.06 12.95
C ALA A 527 -12.25 -18.97 11.87
N LYS A 528 -12.06 -20.29 12.01
CA LYS A 528 -12.66 -21.31 11.14
C LYS A 528 -14.20 -21.25 11.13
N LYS A 529 -14.83 -21.19 12.30
CA LYS A 529 -16.29 -21.11 12.44
C LYS A 529 -16.88 -19.81 11.87
N ILE A 530 -16.12 -18.71 11.92
CA ILE A 530 -16.57 -17.38 11.50
C ILE A 530 -16.41 -17.19 9.98
N ASN A 531 -15.32 -17.71 9.42
CA ASN A 531 -14.97 -17.52 8.02
C ASN A 531 -15.41 -18.66 7.11
N THR A 532 -15.99 -19.73 7.65
CA THR A 532 -16.33 -20.93 6.87
C THR A 532 -17.65 -21.52 7.29
N ASP A 533 -18.42 -21.99 6.31
CA ASP A 533 -19.60 -22.82 6.54
C ASP A 533 -19.19 -24.28 6.71
N VAL A 534 -18.85 -24.68 7.95
CA VAL A 534 -18.35 -26.03 8.26
C VAL A 534 -19.32 -27.13 7.81
N ALA A 535 -20.63 -26.92 7.98
CA ALA A 535 -21.65 -27.88 7.56
C ALA A 535 -21.69 -28.04 6.04
N GLN A 536 -21.46 -26.95 5.28
CA GLN A 536 -21.32 -27.04 3.83
C GLN A 536 -20.07 -27.85 3.45
N ILE A 537 -18.93 -27.60 4.09
CA ILE A 537 -17.68 -28.33 3.83
C ILE A 537 -17.85 -29.82 4.12
N GLU A 538 -18.44 -30.19 5.24
CA GLU A 538 -18.68 -31.59 5.61
C GLU A 538 -19.60 -32.29 4.60
N ALA A 539 -20.70 -31.63 4.20
CA ALA A 539 -21.60 -32.16 3.16
C ALA A 539 -20.86 -32.33 1.81
N LEU A 540 -20.01 -31.38 1.44
CA LEU A 540 -19.19 -31.48 0.24
C LEU A 540 -18.17 -32.62 0.33
N LYS A 541 -17.49 -32.81 1.47
CA LYS A 541 -16.58 -33.95 1.70
C LYS A 541 -17.30 -35.29 1.48
N GLN A 542 -18.52 -35.41 1.99
CA GLN A 542 -19.34 -36.61 1.86
C GLN A 542 -19.86 -36.86 0.44
N ILE A 543 -20.19 -35.82 -0.33
CA ILE A 543 -20.72 -35.99 -1.70
C ILE A 543 -19.58 -36.19 -2.70
N LEU A 544 -18.45 -35.52 -2.50
CA LEU A 544 -17.37 -35.52 -3.46
C LEU A 544 -16.48 -36.77 -3.37
N LEU A 545 -16.42 -37.48 -2.22
CA LEU A 545 -15.77 -38.80 -2.05
C LEU A 545 -14.47 -39.02 -2.87
N GLY A 546 -13.54 -38.05 -2.88
CA GLY A 546 -12.27 -38.16 -3.61
C GLY A 546 -12.32 -37.84 -5.11
N LYS A 547 -13.42 -37.30 -5.63
CA LYS A 547 -13.48 -36.68 -6.95
C LYS A 547 -12.52 -35.49 -7.01
N THR A 548 -11.79 -35.36 -8.12
CA THR A 548 -10.70 -34.37 -8.27
C THR A 548 -11.01 -33.28 -9.30
N LYS A 549 -11.91 -33.54 -10.26
CA LYS A 549 -12.34 -32.57 -11.28
C LYS A 549 -13.48 -31.71 -10.75
N ILE A 550 -13.14 -30.70 -9.96
CA ILE A 550 -14.12 -29.85 -9.28
C ILE A 550 -13.78 -28.39 -9.50
N VAL A 551 -14.81 -27.59 -9.81
CA VAL A 551 -14.70 -26.14 -9.86
C VAL A 551 -15.74 -25.54 -8.93
N ILE A 552 -15.26 -24.84 -7.91
CA ILE A 552 -16.08 -24.12 -6.94
C ILE A 552 -16.12 -22.65 -7.36
N TYR A 553 -17.31 -22.07 -7.41
CA TYR A 553 -17.50 -20.67 -7.80
C TYR A 553 -18.00 -19.81 -6.63
N GLY A 554 -17.71 -18.50 -6.68
CA GLY A 554 -18.07 -17.51 -5.66
C GLY A 554 -16.87 -16.95 -4.89
N GLU A 555 -16.98 -15.72 -4.39
CA GLU A 555 -15.89 -15.09 -3.62
C GLU A 555 -15.49 -15.91 -2.39
N GLY A 556 -14.19 -15.99 -2.08
CA GLY A 556 -13.68 -16.71 -0.91
C GLY A 556 -13.64 -18.24 -1.04
N SER A 557 -13.74 -18.76 -2.26
CA SER A 557 -13.73 -20.20 -2.57
C SER A 557 -12.45 -20.93 -2.17
N TYR A 558 -11.34 -20.19 -2.02
CA TYR A 558 -10.05 -20.75 -1.63
C TYR A 558 -10.16 -21.62 -0.38
N ILE A 559 -11.02 -21.24 0.58
CA ILE A 559 -11.24 -22.02 1.79
C ILE A 559 -11.69 -23.44 1.45
N GLN A 560 -12.68 -23.58 0.57
CA GLN A 560 -13.21 -24.86 0.16
C GLN A 560 -12.11 -25.69 -0.50
N TYR A 561 -11.26 -25.09 -1.34
CA TYR A 561 -10.14 -25.79 -1.95
C TYR A 561 -9.10 -26.27 -0.93
N PHE A 562 -8.76 -25.44 0.08
CA PHE A 562 -7.88 -25.85 1.18
C PHE A 562 -8.49 -26.98 2.02
N GLU A 563 -9.74 -26.83 2.46
CA GLU A 563 -10.39 -27.81 3.34
C GLU A 563 -10.72 -29.13 2.67
N LEU A 564 -11.01 -29.11 1.37
CA LEU A 564 -11.30 -30.30 0.57
C LEU A 564 -10.03 -30.91 -0.04
N ASN A 565 -8.89 -30.22 0.05
CA ASN A 565 -7.63 -30.58 -0.60
C ASN A 565 -7.80 -30.82 -2.12
N ILE A 566 -8.44 -29.86 -2.78
CA ILE A 566 -8.75 -29.92 -4.22
C ILE A 566 -7.92 -28.87 -4.95
N ALA A 567 -7.38 -29.26 -6.11
CA ALA A 567 -6.72 -28.35 -7.03
C ALA A 567 -7.74 -27.53 -7.83
N PRO A 568 -7.78 -26.19 -7.70
CA PRO A 568 -8.57 -25.36 -8.61
C PRO A 568 -8.04 -25.45 -10.05
N PRO A 569 -8.91 -25.37 -11.07
CA PRO A 569 -8.47 -25.37 -12.46
C PRO A 569 -7.54 -24.20 -12.75
N ASN A 570 -6.36 -24.49 -13.32
CA ASN A 570 -5.31 -23.52 -13.65
C ASN A 570 -4.81 -22.66 -12.47
N TYR A 571 -5.19 -22.96 -11.22
CA TYR A 571 -4.88 -22.14 -10.05
C TYR A 571 -5.15 -20.65 -10.28
N PHE A 572 -6.20 -20.40 -11.03
CA PHE A 572 -6.65 -19.08 -11.39
C PHE A 572 -8.05 -18.90 -10.85
N TYR A 573 -8.22 -17.91 -9.98
CA TYR A 573 -9.53 -17.58 -9.46
C TYR A 573 -10.01 -16.23 -9.98
N PHE A 574 -11.33 -16.12 -10.21
CA PHE A 574 -11.99 -15.22 -11.17
C PHE A 574 -11.80 -15.59 -12.65
N THR A 575 -11.99 -16.86 -13.04
CA THR A 575 -12.10 -17.27 -14.46
C THR A 575 -13.02 -16.33 -15.26
N SER A 576 -14.09 -15.86 -14.62
CA SER A 576 -15.02 -14.88 -15.17
C SER A 576 -14.44 -13.48 -15.48
N ASN A 577 -13.27 -13.13 -14.96
CA ASN A 577 -12.54 -11.88 -15.25
C ASN A 577 -11.50 -12.06 -16.37
N ILE A 578 -11.15 -13.31 -16.72
CA ILE A 578 -10.32 -13.64 -17.88
C ILE A 578 -11.15 -13.55 -19.16
N TYR A 579 -12.41 -13.99 -19.08
CA TYR A 579 -13.27 -14.20 -20.23
C TYR A 579 -14.34 -13.11 -20.31
N ASN A 580 -14.71 -12.74 -21.53
CA ASN A 580 -15.98 -12.04 -21.72
C ASN A 580 -17.15 -12.98 -21.35
N ALA A 581 -18.36 -12.44 -21.19
CA ALA A 581 -19.52 -13.21 -20.75
C ALA A 581 -19.79 -14.44 -21.62
N ARG A 582 -19.58 -14.35 -22.94
CA ARG A 582 -19.81 -15.46 -23.89
C ARG A 582 -18.74 -16.54 -23.75
N ASP A 583 -17.47 -16.16 -23.80
CA ASP A 583 -16.34 -17.08 -23.67
C ASP A 583 -16.34 -17.75 -22.31
N TYR A 584 -16.83 -17.04 -21.28
CA TYR A 584 -16.99 -17.63 -19.96
C TYR A 584 -18.04 -18.73 -19.96
N LYS A 585 -19.22 -18.51 -20.58
CA LYS A 585 -20.22 -19.57 -20.74
C LYS A 585 -19.66 -20.79 -21.49
N ILE A 586 -18.90 -20.56 -22.56
CA ILE A 586 -18.26 -21.63 -23.34
C ILE A 586 -17.25 -22.40 -22.48
N PHE A 587 -16.41 -21.70 -21.72
CA PHE A 587 -15.46 -22.31 -20.79
C PHE A 587 -16.18 -23.20 -19.77
N LEU A 588 -17.26 -22.71 -19.15
CA LEU A 588 -18.02 -23.44 -18.16
C LEU A 588 -18.67 -24.70 -18.72
N LYS A 589 -19.28 -24.57 -19.90
CA LYS A 589 -19.82 -25.70 -20.66
C LYS A 589 -18.73 -26.74 -20.92
N SER A 590 -17.60 -26.33 -21.46
CA SER A 590 -16.49 -27.24 -21.77
C SER A 590 -15.98 -27.98 -20.53
N LYS A 591 -15.97 -27.35 -19.36
CA LYS A 591 -15.54 -28.03 -18.13
C LYS A 591 -16.51 -29.11 -17.70
N VAL A 592 -17.82 -28.88 -17.79
CA VAL A 592 -18.80 -29.94 -17.49
C VAL A 592 -18.67 -31.10 -18.48
N GLU A 593 -18.48 -30.80 -19.77
CA GLU A 593 -18.25 -31.79 -20.84
C GLU A 593 -16.91 -32.54 -20.68
N GLU A 594 -15.90 -31.94 -20.05
CA GLU A 594 -14.64 -32.58 -19.66
C GLU A 594 -14.78 -33.44 -18.37
N GLY A 595 -15.97 -33.51 -17.78
CA GLY A 595 -16.27 -34.24 -16.55
C GLY A 595 -15.89 -33.51 -15.27
N TYR A 596 -15.94 -32.17 -15.26
CA TYR A 596 -15.87 -31.40 -14.02
C TYR A 596 -17.25 -31.25 -13.38
N ILE A 597 -17.26 -31.24 -12.05
CA ILE A 597 -18.41 -30.83 -11.25
C ILE A 597 -18.26 -29.35 -10.94
N LEU A 598 -19.28 -28.58 -11.30
CA LEU A 598 -19.35 -27.18 -10.93
C LEU A 598 -20.16 -27.05 -9.65
N ILE A 599 -19.56 -26.46 -8.62
CA ILE A 599 -20.17 -26.27 -7.28
C ILE A 599 -20.55 -24.81 -7.10
N PHE A 600 -21.84 -24.59 -6.83
CA PHE A 600 -22.43 -23.28 -6.66
C PHE A 600 -22.93 -23.11 -5.24
N PRO A 601 -22.27 -22.32 -4.39
CA PRO A 601 -22.77 -22.06 -3.06
C PRO A 601 -24.03 -21.16 -3.11
N LYS A 602 -25.08 -21.58 -2.40
CA LYS A 602 -26.32 -20.80 -2.14
C LYS A 602 -26.25 -20.05 -0.82
N SER A 603 -25.48 -20.56 0.13
CA SER A 603 -25.27 -19.92 1.42
C SER A 603 -24.09 -18.95 1.39
N LYS A 604 -23.92 -18.25 2.51
CA LYS A 604 -22.90 -17.23 2.73
C LYS A 604 -21.48 -17.77 2.49
N VAL A 605 -20.88 -17.43 1.35
CA VAL A 605 -19.50 -17.83 0.99
C VAL A 605 -18.46 -16.97 1.71
N THR A 606 -18.79 -15.70 1.97
CA THR A 606 -17.99 -14.75 2.75
C THR A 606 -18.86 -13.96 3.73
N PRO A 607 -18.28 -13.32 4.77
CA PRO A 607 -19.02 -12.42 5.65
C PRO A 607 -19.82 -11.29 4.95
N TRP A 608 -19.54 -11.01 3.66
CA TRP A 608 -19.93 -9.78 2.96
C TRP A 608 -20.81 -9.94 1.71
N GLY A 609 -21.19 -11.16 1.31
CA GLY A 609 -22.11 -11.29 0.18
C GLY A 609 -22.77 -12.66 0.07
N TYR A 610 -24.10 -12.66 -0.02
CA TYR A 610 -24.80 -13.71 -0.77
C TYR A 610 -24.49 -13.51 -2.26
N PRO A 611 -24.44 -14.57 -3.08
CA PRO A 611 -24.39 -14.39 -4.53
C PRO A 611 -25.53 -13.47 -4.97
N ARG A 612 -25.24 -12.49 -5.83
CA ARG A 612 -26.26 -11.55 -6.30
C ARG A 612 -27.24 -12.26 -7.24
N LYS A 613 -28.42 -11.69 -7.45
CA LYS A 613 -29.43 -12.28 -8.35
C LYS A 613 -28.85 -12.53 -9.76
N GLU A 614 -28.07 -11.59 -10.28
CA GLU A 614 -27.45 -11.66 -11.60
C GLU A 614 -26.47 -12.84 -11.74
N TYR A 615 -25.91 -13.29 -10.62
CA TYR A 615 -25.09 -14.49 -10.59
C TYR A 615 -25.96 -15.74 -10.82
N PHE A 616 -27.07 -15.88 -10.09
CA PHE A 616 -28.02 -17.01 -10.30
C PHE A 616 -28.65 -16.98 -11.69
N ASP A 617 -29.05 -15.81 -12.19
CA ASP A 617 -29.63 -15.65 -13.52
C ASP A 617 -28.65 -16.11 -14.61
N PHE A 618 -27.35 -15.80 -14.47
CA PHE A 618 -26.31 -16.24 -15.41
C PHE A 618 -26.17 -17.77 -15.45
N TRP A 619 -26.27 -18.46 -14.31
CA TRP A 619 -26.14 -19.91 -14.22
C TRP A 619 -27.37 -20.66 -14.70
N ASN A 620 -28.56 -20.16 -14.37
CA ASN A 620 -29.80 -20.71 -14.88
C ASN A 620 -29.81 -20.68 -16.41
N LEU A 621 -29.34 -19.58 -17.02
CA LEU A 621 -29.17 -19.51 -18.47
C LEU A 621 -28.22 -20.59 -19.02
N ILE A 622 -27.14 -20.93 -18.32
CA ILE A 622 -26.23 -22.01 -18.77
C ILE A 622 -26.92 -23.37 -18.75
N LEU A 623 -27.76 -23.63 -17.76
CA LEU A 623 -28.53 -24.87 -17.66
C LEU A 623 -29.61 -24.95 -18.75
N ASP A 624 -30.34 -23.85 -18.96
CA ASP A 624 -31.36 -23.74 -20.01
C ASP A 624 -30.75 -23.97 -21.41
N ASP A 625 -29.54 -23.43 -21.63
CA ASP A 625 -28.78 -23.57 -22.88
C ASP A 625 -28.20 -25.00 -23.05
N ASN A 626 -28.12 -25.83 -22.01
CA ASN A 626 -27.44 -27.14 -22.03
C ASN A 626 -28.24 -28.24 -21.31
N LYS A 627 -29.29 -28.73 -21.97
CA LYS A 627 -30.20 -29.76 -21.44
C LYS A 627 -29.55 -31.11 -21.09
N SER A 628 -28.32 -31.37 -21.54
CA SER A 628 -27.57 -32.58 -21.18
C SER A 628 -26.98 -32.53 -19.77
N PHE A 629 -26.94 -31.35 -19.12
CA PHE A 629 -26.40 -31.21 -17.78
C PHE A 629 -27.47 -31.53 -16.72
N SER A 630 -27.03 -32.17 -15.65
CA SER A 630 -27.85 -32.48 -14.49
C SER A 630 -27.51 -31.56 -13.33
N ILE A 631 -28.51 -31.25 -12.49
CA ILE A 631 -28.34 -30.47 -11.27
C ILE A 631 -28.73 -31.29 -10.05
N LEU A 632 -27.83 -31.39 -9.07
CA LEU A 632 -28.16 -31.87 -7.73
C LEU A 632 -28.26 -30.67 -6.80
N SER A 633 -29.48 -30.37 -6.36
CA SER A 633 -29.74 -29.25 -5.49
C SER A 633 -29.70 -29.62 -4.02
N LYS A 634 -28.95 -28.85 -3.22
CA LYS A 634 -28.89 -28.95 -1.76
C LYS A 634 -29.25 -27.59 -1.14
N PRO A 635 -29.60 -27.53 0.16
CA PRO A 635 -29.98 -26.27 0.81
C PRO A 635 -28.90 -25.18 0.76
N LYS A 636 -27.62 -25.57 0.75
CA LYS A 636 -26.48 -24.64 0.82
C LYS A 636 -25.69 -24.52 -0.48
N PHE A 637 -25.94 -25.37 -1.48
CA PHE A 637 -25.24 -25.34 -2.75
C PHE A 637 -25.97 -26.15 -3.83
N ASP A 638 -25.67 -25.87 -5.09
CA ASP A 638 -25.99 -26.72 -6.24
C ASP A 638 -24.73 -27.35 -6.82
N LEU A 639 -24.89 -28.54 -7.39
CA LEU A 639 -23.87 -29.22 -8.19
C LEU A 639 -24.38 -29.35 -9.61
N ILE A 640 -23.66 -28.80 -10.58
CA ILE A 640 -23.92 -29.00 -12.01
C ILE A 640 -22.88 -29.98 -12.54
N TYR A 641 -23.33 -31.03 -13.23
CA TYR A 641 -22.47 -32.09 -13.72
C TYR A 641 -23.06 -32.75 -14.97
N HIS A 642 -22.24 -33.50 -15.69
CA HIS A 642 -22.72 -34.39 -16.76
C HIS A 642 -23.02 -35.78 -16.18
N PRO A 643 -24.21 -36.36 -16.42
CA PRO A 643 -24.59 -37.66 -15.87
C PRO A 643 -23.67 -38.81 -16.31
N ASP A 644 -23.09 -38.71 -17.52
CA ASP A 644 -22.14 -39.71 -18.03
C ASP A 644 -20.85 -39.84 -17.19
N PHE A 645 -20.43 -38.78 -16.50
CA PHE A 645 -19.22 -38.81 -15.66
C PHE A 645 -19.53 -39.03 -14.17
N HIS A 646 -20.73 -38.65 -13.73
CA HIS A 646 -21.08 -38.64 -12.32
C HIS A 646 -22.52 -39.08 -12.10
N ASN A 647 -22.71 -40.03 -11.19
CA ASN A 647 -24.00 -40.41 -10.66
C ASN A 647 -24.00 -40.09 -9.16
N PHE A 648 -25.02 -39.38 -8.67
CA PHE A 648 -25.06 -38.83 -7.31
C PHE A 648 -26.35 -39.20 -6.58
#